data_AF-A0A6J6DH63-F1
#
_entry.id   AF-A0A6J6DH63-F1
#
_cell.length_a   1.000
_cell.length_b   1.000
_cell.length_c   1.000
_cell.angle_alpha   90.00
_cell.angle_beta   90.00
_cell.angle_gamma   90.00
#
_symmetry.space_group_name_H-M   'P 1'
#
loop_
_entity.id
_entity.type
_entity.pdbx_description
1 polymer ?
#
loop_
_entity_poly.entity_id
_entity_poly.type
_entity_poly.pdbx_seq_one_letter_code
_entity_poly.pdbx_strand_id
1 'polypeptide(L)'
;MSMKPGIEETSFDHSIRVQDDLFRHVNGTWFKETQIPEDKSMYGSFHMLADDAEAAVKEILLDASELSGAGKVPAGSAAQQIGDLYASFMDEARANELGAAPIAAELNLIEHLTTLDDATKLMGEFSKAGIGGLFGSYVDNDPGNPNRYLVNLYHGGIGLPDEAYYREEKHAEIRDAFVPHITQMLSLAGWNNTDAEAAAHKIMAFETALAGVHWNNVDSRDAEKTYNLVVFDELQKLTSTFDWSLWLSGAELERKVLEESVVMMPSFFEGLAGIYKQENLESIKLWMAWKVIGSAASLLSDDFVNERFAFYGTKLTGAPVNRARWKRAVSLVEGSLGEVIGQIYVEKHFPMEAKHRMDELVSYLIEAYRQSILELDWMSEETKKKALVKLDKFTPKIGFPDKWKDYSSLVIQRDDLVGNVRRANAFEHEREAAKIGAPLDRDEWFMTPQTVNAYYNPGFNEIVFPAAILQPPFFSLENDDAINFGAIGAVIGHEIGHGFDDQGSKYDGDGALQSWWTDADRAAFEKRTKKLIDQYNELSPAQLGDEHKVNGELTIGENIGDLGGLGIAYKAYLLSLKGAEAPVIDGRTAAQRFFIAWSQSWRAIGRDEMVLQRLATDPHSPAEFRCNQIVRNIDVFYDAFDVKPNDKLWLEPEERVVIW
;
A
#
# COMPACT_ATOMS: atom_id res chain seq x y z
N MET A 1 -17.12 -1.79 -17.05
CA MET A 1 -18.47 -1.22 -16.82
C MET A 1 -18.37 -0.43 -15.55
N SER A 2 -18.68 0.87 -15.58
CA SER A 2 -18.64 1.70 -14.36
C SER A 2 -19.73 1.25 -13.39
N MET A 3 -19.43 1.24 -12.10
CA MET A 3 -20.41 0.89 -11.07
C MET A 3 -21.42 2.01 -10.91
N LYS A 4 -22.67 1.62 -10.67
CA LYS A 4 -23.79 2.56 -10.50
C LYS A 4 -24.09 2.76 -9.01
N PRO A 5 -24.66 3.91 -8.64
CA PRO A 5 -25.24 4.09 -7.31
C PRO A 5 -26.27 3.00 -6.98
N GLY A 6 -26.35 2.64 -5.70
CA GLY A 6 -27.32 1.70 -5.15
C GLY A 6 -26.83 0.26 -5.00
N ILE A 7 -27.80 -0.62 -4.71
CA ILE A 7 -27.60 -2.08 -4.59
C ILE A 7 -27.75 -2.71 -5.97
N GLU A 8 -26.76 -3.50 -6.38
CA GLU A 8 -26.79 -4.23 -7.65
C GLU A 8 -27.46 -5.60 -7.49
N GLU A 9 -28.79 -5.62 -7.45
CA GLU A 9 -29.61 -6.84 -7.26
C GLU A 9 -29.30 -7.96 -8.26
N THR A 10 -28.89 -7.62 -9.49
CA THR A 10 -28.53 -8.61 -10.52
C THR A 10 -27.29 -9.42 -10.17
N SER A 11 -26.48 -8.96 -9.21
CA SER A 11 -25.29 -9.69 -8.74
C SER A 11 -25.60 -10.79 -7.72
N PHE A 12 -26.83 -10.83 -7.20
CA PHE A 12 -27.18 -11.72 -6.09
C PHE A 12 -27.31 -13.17 -6.58
N ASP A 13 -26.86 -14.11 -5.75
CA ASP A 13 -27.12 -15.53 -5.90
C ASP A 13 -28.10 -16.01 -4.82
N HIS A 14 -29.38 -16.04 -5.17
CA HIS A 14 -30.44 -16.48 -4.27
C HIS A 14 -30.43 -17.99 -3.97
N SER A 15 -29.56 -18.79 -4.61
CA SER A 15 -29.36 -20.20 -4.21
C SER A 15 -28.52 -20.33 -2.94
N ILE A 16 -27.79 -19.27 -2.57
CA ILE A 16 -27.01 -19.16 -1.34
C ILE A 16 -27.82 -18.32 -0.37
N ARG A 17 -27.96 -18.76 0.88
CA ARG A 17 -28.64 -18.01 1.92
C ARG A 17 -27.71 -16.95 2.50
N VAL A 18 -28.22 -15.75 2.74
CA VAL A 18 -27.47 -14.66 3.38
C VAL A 18 -26.95 -15.05 4.78
N GLN A 19 -27.68 -15.90 5.50
CA GLN A 19 -27.28 -16.42 6.81
C GLN A 19 -26.12 -17.43 6.73
N ASP A 20 -25.89 -18.01 5.54
CA ASP A 20 -24.85 -19.02 5.33
C ASP A 20 -23.59 -18.43 4.68
N ASP A 21 -23.74 -17.43 3.81
CA ASP A 21 -22.63 -16.70 3.19
C ASP A 21 -23.14 -15.37 2.60
N LEU A 22 -22.96 -14.26 3.34
CA LEU A 22 -23.36 -12.92 2.89
C LEU A 22 -22.60 -12.53 1.62
N PHE A 23 -21.28 -12.78 1.59
CA PHE A 23 -20.40 -12.43 0.49
C PHE A 23 -20.85 -13.05 -0.84
N ARG A 24 -21.10 -14.36 -0.85
CA ARG A 24 -21.56 -15.08 -2.04
C ARG A 24 -23.06 -14.90 -2.30
N HIS A 25 -23.88 -14.61 -1.29
CA HIS A 25 -25.27 -14.24 -1.53
C HIS A 25 -25.38 -12.94 -2.34
N VAL A 26 -24.63 -11.90 -1.97
CA VAL A 26 -24.73 -10.57 -2.62
C VAL A 26 -23.98 -10.52 -3.96
N ASN A 27 -22.87 -11.26 -4.08
CA ASN A 27 -21.98 -11.15 -5.24
C ASN A 27 -21.89 -12.43 -6.09
N GLY A 28 -22.62 -13.49 -5.74
CA GLY A 28 -22.43 -14.82 -6.32
C GLY A 28 -22.69 -14.92 -7.82
N THR A 29 -23.68 -14.18 -8.35
CA THR A 29 -23.91 -14.11 -9.80
C THR A 29 -22.78 -13.34 -10.47
N TRP A 30 -22.31 -12.24 -9.87
CA TRP A 30 -21.15 -11.51 -10.38
C TRP A 30 -19.89 -12.37 -10.42
N PHE A 31 -19.63 -13.20 -9.41
CA PHE A 31 -18.49 -14.14 -9.39
C PHE A 31 -18.57 -15.19 -10.50
N LYS A 32 -19.77 -15.64 -10.87
CA LYS A 32 -19.99 -16.62 -11.94
C LYS A 32 -19.81 -16.02 -13.34
N GLU A 33 -20.16 -14.75 -13.50
CA GLU A 33 -20.21 -14.09 -14.81
C GLU A 33 -18.97 -13.26 -15.12
N THR A 34 -18.25 -12.79 -14.10
CA THR A 34 -17.10 -11.90 -14.27
C THR A 34 -15.83 -12.67 -14.53
N GLN A 35 -15.17 -12.33 -15.64
CA GLN A 35 -13.83 -12.79 -15.95
C GLN A 35 -12.82 -11.76 -15.46
N ILE A 36 -11.76 -12.22 -14.78
CA ILE A 36 -10.62 -11.37 -14.46
C ILE A 36 -9.99 -10.93 -15.79
N PRO A 37 -9.88 -9.62 -16.08
CA PRO A 37 -9.19 -9.13 -17.27
C PRO A 37 -7.81 -9.78 -17.41
N GLU A 38 -7.41 -10.10 -18.64
CA GLU A 38 -6.15 -10.81 -18.89
C GLU A 38 -4.92 -9.99 -18.44
N ASP A 39 -5.05 -8.67 -18.34
CA ASP A 39 -3.99 -7.77 -17.86
C ASP A 39 -3.97 -7.56 -16.34
N LYS A 40 -4.76 -8.35 -15.61
CA LYS A 40 -4.91 -8.24 -14.16
C LYS A 40 -4.85 -9.60 -13.46
N SER A 41 -4.45 -9.54 -12.21
CA SER A 41 -4.33 -10.70 -11.30
C SER A 41 -5.49 -10.80 -10.33
N MET A 42 -6.17 -9.68 -10.07
CA MET A 42 -7.43 -9.60 -9.36
C MET A 42 -8.35 -8.58 -10.00
N TYR A 43 -9.64 -8.72 -9.76
CA TYR A 43 -10.64 -7.79 -10.23
C TYR A 43 -11.82 -7.73 -9.28
N GLY A 44 -12.42 -6.56 -9.12
CA GLY A 44 -13.42 -6.29 -8.10
C GLY A 44 -13.70 -4.81 -7.95
N SER A 45 -14.40 -4.43 -6.89
CA SER A 45 -14.91 -3.07 -6.71
C SER A 45 -13.80 -2.01 -6.79
N PHE A 46 -12.73 -2.15 -6.01
CA PHE A 46 -11.56 -1.25 -6.08
C PHE A 46 -10.93 -1.16 -7.47
N HIS A 47 -10.81 -2.30 -8.17
CA HIS A 47 -10.18 -2.35 -9.50
C HIS A 47 -11.03 -1.70 -10.58
N MET A 48 -12.36 -1.77 -10.47
CA MET A 48 -13.28 -1.11 -11.39
C MET A 48 -13.22 0.41 -11.25
N LEU A 49 -13.16 0.94 -10.03
CA LEU A 49 -12.92 2.38 -9.80
C LEU A 49 -11.53 2.78 -10.31
N ALA A 50 -10.52 1.95 -10.07
CA ALA A 50 -9.17 2.22 -10.56
C ALA A 50 -9.13 2.25 -12.09
N ASP A 51 -9.89 1.40 -12.79
CA ASP A 51 -10.01 1.46 -14.26
C ASP A 51 -10.70 2.76 -14.72
N ASP A 52 -11.73 3.23 -14.00
CA ASP A 52 -12.41 4.49 -14.31
C ASP A 52 -11.47 5.70 -14.06
N ALA A 53 -10.70 5.70 -12.98
CA ALA A 53 -9.68 6.72 -12.69
C ALA A 53 -8.51 6.68 -13.69
N GLU A 54 -8.00 5.49 -14.03
CA GLU A 54 -6.92 5.30 -15.03
C GLU A 54 -7.37 5.81 -16.40
N ALA A 55 -8.65 5.61 -16.77
CA ALA A 55 -9.23 6.15 -18.00
C ALA A 55 -9.32 7.68 -17.98
N ALA A 56 -9.74 8.29 -16.87
CA ALA A 56 -9.80 9.74 -16.72
C ALA A 56 -8.39 10.38 -16.81
N VAL A 57 -7.40 9.78 -16.15
CA VAL A 57 -6.01 10.25 -16.19
C VAL A 57 -5.44 10.10 -17.58
N LYS A 58 -5.70 8.99 -18.28
CA LYS A 58 -5.28 8.81 -19.68
C LYS A 58 -5.71 9.98 -20.57
N GLU A 59 -6.95 10.46 -20.45
CA GLU A 59 -7.41 11.61 -21.24
C GLU A 59 -6.63 12.89 -20.90
N ILE A 60 -6.30 13.13 -19.61
CA ILE A 60 -5.43 14.23 -19.18
C ILE A 60 -4.04 14.12 -19.84
N LEU A 61 -3.46 12.92 -19.87
CA LEU A 61 -2.14 12.67 -20.48
C LEU A 61 -2.16 12.87 -22.00
N LEU A 62 -3.23 12.43 -22.67
CA LEU A 62 -3.40 12.61 -24.11
C LEU A 62 -3.52 14.09 -24.47
N ASP A 63 -4.37 14.84 -23.76
CA ASP A 63 -4.51 16.29 -23.93
C ASP A 63 -3.15 17.00 -23.76
N ALA A 64 -2.42 16.68 -22.69
CA ALA A 64 -1.11 17.26 -22.40
C ALA A 64 -0.07 16.92 -23.49
N SER A 65 -0.05 15.67 -23.95
CA SER A 65 0.88 15.20 -24.99
C SER A 65 0.62 15.85 -26.34
N GLU A 66 -0.65 16.03 -26.74
CA GLU A 66 -1.00 16.75 -27.97
C GLU A 66 -0.56 18.21 -27.89
N LEU A 67 -0.86 18.89 -26.79
CA LEU A 67 -0.50 20.30 -26.59
C LEU A 67 1.03 20.51 -26.58
N SER A 68 1.76 19.65 -25.88
CA SER A 68 3.23 19.68 -25.82
C SER A 68 3.84 19.41 -27.20
N GLY A 69 3.42 18.33 -27.87
CA GLY A 69 3.94 17.97 -29.19
C GLY A 69 3.67 19.01 -30.28
N ALA A 70 2.61 19.81 -30.13
CA ALA A 70 2.29 20.93 -31.02
C ALA A 70 3.00 22.25 -30.65
N GLY A 71 3.82 22.27 -29.59
CA GLY A 71 4.47 23.49 -29.08
C GLY A 71 3.48 24.54 -28.58
N LYS A 72 2.30 24.12 -28.11
CA LYS A 72 1.21 25.02 -27.67
C LYS A 72 1.26 25.35 -26.18
N VAL A 73 2.22 24.81 -25.44
CA VAL A 73 2.43 25.05 -24.01
C VAL A 73 3.85 25.54 -23.76
N PRO A 74 4.10 26.38 -22.74
CA PRO A 74 5.44 26.83 -22.41
C PRO A 74 6.37 25.68 -21.99
N ALA A 75 7.66 25.78 -22.34
CA ALA A 75 8.67 24.86 -21.83
C ALA A 75 8.76 24.94 -20.30
N GLY A 76 8.87 23.80 -19.63
CA GLY A 76 8.89 23.71 -18.16
C GLY A 76 7.52 23.86 -17.50
N SER A 77 6.44 23.98 -18.27
CA SER A 77 5.08 23.92 -17.70
C SER A 77 4.67 22.48 -17.37
N ALA A 78 3.75 22.33 -16.41
CA ALA A 78 3.19 21.02 -16.05
C ALA A 78 2.63 20.26 -17.27
N ALA A 79 1.93 20.95 -18.17
CA ALA A 79 1.40 20.33 -19.39
C ALA A 79 2.51 19.80 -20.30
N GLN A 80 3.64 20.50 -20.42
CA GLN A 80 4.81 20.00 -21.17
C GLN A 80 5.46 18.80 -20.47
N GLN A 81 5.69 18.89 -19.15
CA GLN A 81 6.29 17.80 -18.37
C GLN A 81 5.46 16.51 -18.46
N ILE A 82 4.14 16.62 -18.22
CA ILE A 82 3.19 15.50 -18.31
C ILE A 82 3.18 14.92 -19.74
N GLY A 83 3.01 15.80 -20.73
CA GLY A 83 2.89 15.40 -22.13
C GLY A 83 4.15 14.74 -22.69
N ASP A 84 5.33 15.25 -22.33
CA ASP A 84 6.61 14.72 -22.81
C ASP A 84 7.03 13.44 -22.07
N LEU A 85 6.74 13.31 -20.77
CA LEU A 85 7.00 12.06 -20.06
C LEU A 85 6.11 10.94 -20.63
N TYR A 86 4.82 11.21 -20.81
CA TYR A 86 3.89 10.27 -21.44
C TYR A 86 4.38 9.88 -22.85
N ALA A 87 4.74 10.86 -23.68
CA ALA A 87 5.23 10.58 -25.03
C ALA A 87 6.53 9.79 -25.06
N SER A 88 7.47 10.07 -24.15
CA SER A 88 8.74 9.33 -24.06
C SER A 88 8.52 7.86 -23.75
N PHE A 89 7.52 7.53 -22.91
CA PHE A 89 7.16 6.14 -22.63
C PHE A 89 6.45 5.47 -23.81
N MET A 90 5.61 6.22 -24.52
CA MET A 90 4.83 5.69 -25.64
C MET A 90 5.69 5.41 -26.90
N ASP A 91 6.90 5.94 -27.00
CA ASP A 91 7.84 5.68 -28.11
C ASP A 91 8.54 4.31 -27.97
N GLU A 92 7.79 3.24 -28.25
CA GLU A 92 8.27 1.86 -28.24
C GLU A 92 9.37 1.60 -29.26
N ALA A 93 9.29 2.24 -30.43
CA ALA A 93 10.29 2.08 -31.48
C ALA A 93 11.66 2.57 -30.99
N ARG A 94 11.69 3.72 -30.29
CA ARG A 94 12.91 4.25 -29.68
C ARG A 94 13.45 3.36 -28.57
N ALA A 95 12.59 2.87 -27.69
CA ALA A 95 13.00 1.94 -26.62
C ALA A 95 13.63 0.66 -27.19
N ASN A 96 13.03 0.11 -28.25
CA ASN A 96 13.56 -1.07 -28.95
C ASN A 96 14.87 -0.80 -29.71
N GLU A 97 15.01 0.39 -30.32
CA GLU A 97 16.27 0.81 -30.95
C GLU A 97 17.41 0.90 -29.93
N LEU A 98 17.13 1.44 -28.74
CA LEU A 98 18.13 1.65 -27.70
C LEU A 98 18.49 0.37 -26.94
N GLY A 99 17.58 -0.61 -26.82
CA GLY A 99 17.85 -1.85 -26.09
C GLY A 99 18.30 -1.60 -24.66
N ALA A 100 19.48 -2.11 -24.30
CA ALA A 100 20.10 -1.91 -22.99
C ALA A 100 20.99 -0.64 -22.89
N ALA A 101 21.18 0.11 -23.99
CA ALA A 101 22.08 1.26 -24.01
C ALA A 101 21.83 2.31 -22.90
N PRO A 102 20.57 2.60 -22.49
CA PRO A 102 20.30 3.60 -21.46
C PRO A 102 20.91 3.30 -20.07
N ILE A 103 21.17 2.02 -19.76
CA ILE A 103 21.77 1.61 -18.47
C ILE A 103 23.27 1.27 -18.56
N ALA A 104 23.86 1.37 -19.76
CA ALA A 104 25.23 0.92 -19.99
C ALA A 104 26.26 1.70 -19.14
N ALA A 105 26.04 3.00 -18.91
CA ALA A 105 26.92 3.81 -18.07
C ALA A 105 26.91 3.35 -16.60
N GLU A 106 25.72 3.06 -16.05
CA GLU A 106 25.54 2.57 -14.68
C GLU A 106 26.24 1.20 -14.50
N LEU A 107 26.07 0.29 -15.47
CA LEU A 107 26.74 -1.02 -15.48
C LEU A 107 28.26 -0.90 -15.59
N ASN A 108 28.77 0.05 -16.39
CA ASN A 108 30.20 0.27 -16.53
C ASN A 108 30.83 0.80 -15.24
N LEU A 109 30.14 1.68 -14.49
CA LEU A 109 30.60 2.14 -13.17
C LEU A 109 30.77 0.95 -12.21
N ILE A 110 29.81 0.02 -12.20
CA ILE A 110 29.87 -1.19 -11.36
C ILE A 110 31.04 -2.08 -11.74
N GLU A 111 31.31 -2.29 -13.03
CA GLU A 111 32.39 -3.15 -13.52
C GLU A 111 33.76 -2.71 -12.96
N HIS A 112 33.98 -1.39 -12.86
CA HIS A 112 35.23 -0.77 -12.43
C HIS A 112 35.39 -0.64 -10.91
N LEU A 113 34.43 -1.10 -10.11
CA LEU A 113 34.56 -1.09 -8.65
C LEU A 113 35.71 -2.00 -8.21
N THR A 114 36.59 -1.47 -7.35
CA THR A 114 37.76 -2.20 -6.82
C THR A 114 37.72 -2.39 -5.31
N THR A 115 36.96 -1.56 -4.61
CA THR A 115 36.84 -1.56 -3.15
C THR A 115 35.39 -1.50 -2.69
N LEU A 116 35.13 -1.87 -1.43
CA LEU A 116 33.84 -1.59 -0.80
C LEU A 116 33.52 -0.11 -0.72
N ASP A 117 34.52 0.75 -0.55
CA ASP A 117 34.33 2.21 -0.47
C ASP A 117 33.78 2.73 -1.81
N ASP A 118 34.32 2.27 -2.94
CA ASP A 118 33.78 2.58 -4.27
C ASP A 118 32.32 2.14 -4.39
N ALA A 119 32.02 0.91 -3.95
CA ALA A 119 30.68 0.34 -4.03
C ALA A 119 29.69 1.08 -3.11
N THR A 120 30.13 1.49 -1.92
CA THR A 120 29.32 2.23 -0.93
C THR A 120 28.96 3.60 -1.47
N LYS A 121 29.93 4.32 -2.03
CA LYS A 121 29.69 5.61 -2.67
C LYS A 121 28.76 5.48 -3.87
N LEU A 122 28.98 4.49 -4.75
CA LEU A 122 28.12 4.29 -5.91
C LEU A 122 26.69 3.90 -5.52
N MET A 123 26.49 3.15 -4.43
CA MET A 123 25.14 2.90 -3.89
C MET A 123 24.45 4.19 -3.43
N GLY A 124 25.20 5.18 -2.94
CA GLY A 124 24.68 6.52 -2.66
C GLY A 124 24.20 7.22 -3.94
N GLU A 125 25.04 7.23 -4.98
CA GLU A 125 24.70 7.82 -6.29
C GLU A 125 23.46 7.16 -6.90
N PHE A 126 23.36 5.83 -6.76
CA PHE A 126 22.22 5.04 -7.18
C PHE A 126 20.93 5.34 -6.39
N SER A 127 21.04 5.57 -5.08
CA SER A 127 19.89 5.96 -4.26
C SER A 127 19.26 7.26 -4.78
N LYS A 128 20.08 8.27 -5.08
CA LYS A 128 19.60 9.54 -5.68
C LYS A 128 18.90 9.31 -7.03
N ALA A 129 19.35 8.31 -7.79
CA ALA A 129 18.80 7.97 -9.09
C ALA A 129 17.57 7.02 -9.02
N GLY A 130 17.11 6.65 -7.81
CA GLY A 130 15.99 5.71 -7.62
C GLY A 130 16.33 4.25 -7.90
N ILE A 131 17.61 3.87 -7.83
CA ILE A 131 18.07 2.47 -7.94
C ILE A 131 18.20 1.91 -6.52
N GLY A 132 17.46 0.84 -6.24
CA GLY A 132 17.39 0.24 -4.91
C GLY A 132 18.73 -0.29 -4.39
N GLY A 133 18.95 -0.14 -3.07
CA GLY A 133 20.16 -0.55 -2.37
C GLY A 133 19.96 -1.73 -1.41
N LEU A 134 20.86 -1.85 -0.43
CA LEU A 134 20.85 -2.92 0.58
C LEU A 134 19.69 -2.76 1.57
N PHE A 135 19.23 -1.54 1.77
CA PHE A 135 18.17 -1.15 2.68
C PHE A 135 17.22 -0.18 1.97
N GLY A 136 16.01 -0.06 2.51
CA GLY A 136 15.11 1.03 2.17
C GLY A 136 15.23 2.17 3.18
N SER A 137 14.84 3.37 2.76
CA SER A 137 14.79 4.55 3.62
C SER A 137 13.60 5.42 3.25
N TYR A 138 12.99 6.06 4.24
CA TYR A 138 11.99 7.10 4.04
C TYR A 138 12.10 8.17 5.13
N VAL A 139 11.59 9.36 4.85
CA VAL A 139 11.50 10.45 5.83
C VAL A 139 10.09 10.51 6.37
N ASP A 140 9.96 10.51 7.69
CA ASP A 140 8.67 10.70 8.37
C ASP A 140 8.87 11.41 9.70
N ASN A 141 7.79 11.77 10.39
CA ASN A 141 7.89 12.32 11.74
C ASN A 141 8.50 11.30 12.71
N ASP A 142 9.27 11.79 13.69
CA ASP A 142 9.91 10.96 14.71
C ASP A 142 8.87 10.40 15.70
N PRO A 143 8.68 9.07 15.82
CA PRO A 143 7.73 8.49 16.78
C PRO A 143 8.00 8.89 18.23
N GLY A 144 9.25 9.14 18.64
CA GLY A 144 9.55 9.60 20.01
C GLY A 144 9.52 11.12 20.18
N ASN A 145 9.45 11.88 19.08
CA ASN A 145 9.31 13.33 19.09
C ASN A 145 8.53 13.80 17.84
N PRO A 146 7.18 13.79 17.85
CA PRO A 146 6.35 13.98 16.67
C PRO A 146 6.30 15.44 16.17
N ASN A 147 7.27 16.28 16.54
CA ASN A 147 7.41 17.66 16.11
C ASN A 147 8.59 17.87 15.14
N ARG A 148 9.23 16.79 14.67
CA ARG A 148 10.34 16.85 13.72
C ARG A 148 10.32 15.66 12.76
N TYR A 149 10.97 15.83 11.61
CA TYR A 149 11.29 14.74 10.69
C TYR A 149 12.60 14.04 11.07
N LEU A 150 12.71 12.76 10.75
CA LEU A 150 13.95 11.98 10.72
C LEU A 150 13.91 10.93 9.61
N VAL A 151 15.05 10.28 9.36
CA VAL A 151 15.14 9.15 8.42
C VAL A 151 14.85 7.84 9.14
N ASN A 152 13.93 7.06 8.59
CA ASN A 152 13.65 5.68 8.99
C ASN A 152 14.37 4.73 8.01
N LEU A 153 15.15 3.79 8.53
CA LEU A 153 15.92 2.80 7.78
C LEU A 153 15.35 1.41 8.01
N TYR A 154 15.07 0.66 6.95
CA TYR A 154 14.46 -0.66 7.02
C TYR A 154 15.17 -1.68 6.10
N HIS A 155 15.03 -2.97 6.39
CA HIS A 155 15.64 -4.04 5.61
C HIS A 155 15.23 -3.99 4.14
N GLY A 156 16.12 -4.45 3.26
CA GLY A 156 15.86 -4.42 1.83
C GLY A 156 16.78 -5.34 1.05
N GLY A 157 16.98 -5.00 -0.22
CA GLY A 157 17.97 -5.63 -1.08
C GLY A 157 17.58 -6.98 -1.70
N ILE A 158 16.39 -7.51 -1.44
CA ILE A 158 15.87 -8.74 -2.05
C ILE A 158 14.97 -8.46 -3.27
N GLY A 159 14.77 -9.46 -4.13
CA GLY A 159 13.96 -9.37 -5.36
C GLY A 159 12.67 -10.22 -5.35
N LEU A 160 12.50 -11.14 -4.41
CA LEU A 160 11.25 -11.87 -4.18
C LEU A 160 10.38 -11.13 -3.13
N PRO A 161 9.05 -11.42 -3.07
CA PRO A 161 8.11 -10.63 -2.28
C PRO A 161 8.38 -10.57 -0.77
N ASP A 162 9.01 -11.58 -0.19
CA ASP A 162 9.27 -11.69 1.25
C ASP A 162 10.48 -12.61 1.52
N GLU A 163 11.10 -12.48 2.69
CA GLU A 163 12.22 -13.34 3.10
C GLU A 163 11.85 -14.84 3.09
N ALA A 164 10.60 -15.18 3.42
CA ALA A 164 10.09 -16.54 3.41
C ALA A 164 10.23 -17.20 2.04
N TYR A 165 10.18 -16.46 0.93
CA TYR A 165 10.36 -17.03 -0.43
C TYR A 165 11.74 -17.66 -0.63
N TYR A 166 12.75 -17.19 0.11
CA TYR A 166 14.12 -17.71 0.02
C TYR A 166 14.33 -18.98 0.85
N ARG A 167 13.42 -19.32 1.77
CA ARG A 167 13.61 -20.44 2.72
C ARG A 167 12.47 -21.45 2.82
N GLU A 168 11.22 -21.05 2.62
CA GLU A 168 10.06 -21.93 2.83
C GLU A 168 9.77 -22.79 1.60
N GLU A 169 9.43 -24.06 1.84
CA GLU A 169 9.27 -25.05 0.75
C GLU A 169 8.03 -24.79 -0.11
N LYS A 170 6.97 -24.20 0.48
CA LYS A 170 5.77 -23.79 -0.28
C LYS A 170 6.07 -22.74 -1.37
N HIS A 171 7.24 -22.11 -1.34
CA HIS A 171 7.69 -21.13 -2.34
C HIS A 171 8.78 -21.67 -3.28
N ALA A 172 9.13 -22.96 -3.19
CA ALA A 172 10.23 -23.55 -3.96
C ALA A 172 10.09 -23.33 -5.48
N GLU A 173 8.88 -23.48 -6.02
CA GLU A 173 8.65 -23.28 -7.46
C GLU A 173 8.96 -21.86 -7.94
N ILE A 174 8.61 -20.84 -7.14
CA ILE A 174 8.92 -19.44 -7.45
C ILE A 174 10.41 -19.17 -7.30
N ARG A 175 11.00 -19.68 -6.21
CA ARG A 175 12.43 -19.54 -5.90
C ARG A 175 13.30 -20.14 -7.01
N ASP A 176 12.95 -21.33 -7.47
CA ASP A 176 13.70 -22.05 -8.52
C ASP A 176 13.54 -21.38 -9.90
N ALA A 177 12.39 -20.75 -10.16
CA ALA A 177 12.16 -19.98 -11.38
C ALA A 177 12.90 -18.62 -11.40
N PHE A 178 13.36 -18.14 -10.25
CA PHE A 178 13.99 -16.82 -10.15
C PHE A 178 15.40 -16.78 -10.75
N VAL A 179 16.17 -17.87 -10.65
CA VAL A 179 17.52 -17.95 -11.24
C VAL A 179 17.46 -17.84 -12.77
N PRO A 180 16.65 -18.65 -13.50
CA PRO A 180 16.49 -18.48 -14.95
C PRO A 180 16.06 -17.07 -15.37
N HIS A 181 15.19 -16.43 -14.57
CA HIS A 181 14.76 -15.07 -14.81
C HIS A 181 15.93 -14.08 -14.75
N ILE A 182 16.74 -14.12 -13.69
CA ILE A 182 17.93 -13.28 -13.55
C ILE A 182 18.91 -13.56 -14.70
N THR A 183 19.14 -14.83 -15.06
CA THR A 183 19.99 -15.22 -16.18
C THR A 183 19.55 -14.56 -17.48
N GLN A 184 18.25 -14.64 -17.82
CA GLN A 184 17.73 -14.07 -19.05
C GLN A 184 17.89 -12.54 -19.07
N MET A 185 17.63 -11.87 -17.95
CA MET A 185 17.79 -10.41 -17.83
C MET A 185 19.25 -9.96 -18.00
N LEU A 186 20.21 -10.70 -17.42
CA LEU A 186 21.63 -10.44 -17.61
C LEU A 186 22.06 -10.68 -19.06
N SER A 187 21.57 -11.74 -19.70
CA SER A 187 21.86 -12.01 -21.12
C SER A 187 21.35 -10.87 -22.02
N LEU A 188 20.16 -10.33 -21.76
CA LEU A 188 19.64 -9.16 -22.48
C LEU A 188 20.49 -7.91 -22.25
N ALA A 189 21.14 -7.80 -21.09
CA ALA A 189 22.05 -6.71 -20.76
C ALA A 189 23.49 -6.90 -21.31
N GLY A 190 23.75 -7.99 -22.05
CA GLY A 190 25.00 -8.20 -22.80
C GLY A 190 25.95 -9.24 -22.21
N TRP A 191 25.58 -9.92 -21.11
CA TRP A 191 26.35 -11.07 -20.63
C TRP A 191 26.19 -12.25 -21.60
N ASN A 192 27.26 -13.04 -21.78
CA ASN A 192 27.09 -14.31 -22.45
C ASN A 192 26.38 -15.31 -21.51
N ASN A 193 25.67 -16.29 -22.08
CA ASN A 193 24.82 -17.21 -21.32
C ASN A 193 25.53 -17.92 -20.16
N THR A 194 26.80 -18.31 -20.32
CA THR A 194 27.55 -19.01 -19.27
C THR A 194 27.82 -18.08 -18.09
N ASP A 195 28.26 -16.85 -18.37
CA ASP A 195 28.54 -15.85 -17.33
C ASP A 195 27.26 -15.33 -16.68
N ALA A 196 26.18 -15.19 -17.45
CA ALA A 196 24.86 -14.82 -16.96
C ALA A 196 24.32 -15.84 -15.94
N GLU A 197 24.39 -17.13 -16.25
CA GLU A 197 23.93 -18.20 -15.35
C GLU A 197 24.77 -18.25 -14.06
N ALA A 198 26.09 -18.18 -14.19
CA ALA A 198 26.98 -18.15 -13.03
C ALA A 198 26.73 -16.91 -12.15
N ALA A 199 26.44 -15.75 -12.77
CA ALA A 199 26.10 -14.53 -12.06
C ALA A 199 24.74 -14.63 -11.36
N ALA A 200 23.72 -15.18 -12.03
CA ALA A 200 22.38 -15.37 -11.46
C ALA A 200 22.42 -16.22 -10.18
N HIS A 201 23.19 -17.32 -10.16
CA HIS A 201 23.38 -18.11 -8.96
C HIS A 201 24.07 -17.35 -7.82
N LYS A 202 25.07 -16.50 -8.13
CA LYS A 202 25.74 -15.66 -7.13
C LYS A 202 24.80 -14.59 -6.57
N ILE A 203 23.98 -13.98 -7.43
CA ILE A 203 22.96 -13.01 -7.02
C ILE A 203 21.94 -13.68 -6.11
N MET A 204 21.42 -14.84 -6.49
CA MET A 204 20.48 -15.60 -5.66
C MET A 204 21.10 -15.97 -4.30
N ALA A 205 22.35 -16.42 -4.27
CA ALA A 205 23.04 -16.71 -3.01
C ALA A 205 23.23 -15.46 -2.13
N PHE A 206 23.54 -14.31 -2.74
CA PHE A 206 23.66 -13.04 -2.04
C PHE A 206 22.31 -12.55 -1.48
N GLU A 207 21.24 -12.56 -2.28
CA GLU A 207 19.90 -12.21 -1.82
C GLU A 207 19.37 -13.20 -0.76
N THR A 208 19.71 -14.49 -0.85
CA THR A 208 19.39 -15.47 0.21
C THR A 208 20.10 -15.14 1.52
N ALA A 209 21.36 -14.70 1.46
CA ALA A 209 22.08 -14.28 2.66
C ALA A 209 21.47 -13.01 3.27
N LEU A 210 21.02 -12.05 2.45
CA LEU A 210 20.26 -10.88 2.90
C LEU A 210 18.95 -11.29 3.55
N ALA A 211 18.14 -12.12 2.87
CA ALA A 211 16.87 -12.62 3.40
C ALA A 211 17.06 -13.32 4.76
N GLY A 212 18.16 -14.06 4.95
CA GLY A 212 18.48 -14.72 6.22
C GLY A 212 18.70 -13.80 7.43
N VAL A 213 18.81 -12.49 7.22
CA VAL A 213 18.90 -11.48 8.29
C VAL A 213 17.71 -10.51 8.30
N HIS A 214 16.69 -10.74 7.46
CA HIS A 214 15.43 -9.98 7.49
C HIS A 214 14.58 -10.38 8.71
N TRP A 215 13.73 -9.45 9.17
CA TRP A 215 12.63 -9.78 10.06
C TRP A 215 11.44 -10.30 9.25
N ASN A 216 10.58 -11.10 9.86
CA ASN A 216 9.32 -11.52 9.24
C ASN A 216 8.28 -10.37 9.27
N ASN A 217 7.23 -10.47 8.45
CA ASN A 217 6.20 -9.42 8.34
C ASN A 217 5.46 -9.11 9.65
N VAL A 218 5.32 -10.07 10.58
CA VAL A 218 4.66 -9.83 11.88
C VAL A 218 5.55 -8.97 12.77
N ASP A 219 6.86 -9.22 12.81
CA ASP A 219 7.79 -8.44 13.60
C ASP A 219 8.05 -7.05 12.99
N SER A 220 8.13 -6.95 11.65
CA SER A 220 8.40 -5.70 10.92
C SER A 220 7.28 -4.66 11.06
N ARG A 221 6.10 -5.05 11.54
CA ARG A 221 4.95 -4.16 11.70
C ARG A 221 4.77 -3.64 13.13
N ASP A 222 5.55 -4.14 14.10
CA ASP A 222 5.42 -3.70 15.50
C ASP A 222 6.10 -2.35 15.72
N ALA A 223 5.31 -1.34 16.11
CA ALA A 223 5.76 0.05 16.23
C ALA A 223 6.84 0.25 17.32
N GLU A 224 6.81 -0.54 18.40
CA GLU A 224 7.81 -0.44 19.47
C GLU A 224 9.11 -1.15 19.07
N LYS A 225 9.00 -2.34 18.46
CA LYS A 225 10.20 -3.06 17.99
C LYS A 225 10.95 -2.30 16.90
N THR A 226 10.22 -1.58 16.06
CA THR A 226 10.78 -0.82 14.94
C THR A 226 11.26 0.58 15.31
N TYR A 227 11.03 1.04 16.53
CA TYR A 227 11.55 2.33 16.99
C TYR A 227 12.89 2.17 17.73
N ASN A 228 13.99 2.18 16.98
CA ASN A 228 15.36 2.17 17.54
C ASN A 228 16.12 3.41 17.06
N LEU A 229 15.99 4.50 17.83
CA LEU A 229 16.69 5.76 17.54
C LEU A 229 18.19 5.61 17.83
N VAL A 230 19.02 5.94 16.84
CA VAL A 230 20.49 5.94 16.97
C VAL A 230 21.06 7.23 16.41
N VAL A 231 22.18 7.67 16.98
CA VAL A 231 22.98 8.77 16.39
C VAL A 231 23.88 8.25 15.27
N PHE A 232 24.34 9.13 14.38
CA PHE A 232 25.20 8.77 13.24
C PHE A 232 26.40 7.86 13.62
N ASP A 233 27.09 8.17 14.71
CA ASP A 233 28.26 7.40 15.15
C ASP A 233 27.88 5.99 15.68
N GLU A 234 26.66 5.79 16.14
CA GLU A 234 26.12 4.48 16.54
C GLU A 234 25.69 3.69 15.32
N LEU A 235 25.02 4.33 14.35
CA LEU A 235 24.69 3.75 13.05
C LEU A 235 25.96 3.22 12.35
N GLN A 236 27.05 4.01 12.36
CA GLN A 236 28.33 3.61 11.81
C GLN A 236 28.96 2.41 12.53
N LYS A 237 28.77 2.29 13.86
CA LYS A 237 29.24 1.12 14.64
C LYS A 237 28.40 -0.13 14.36
N LEU A 238 27.09 0.05 14.19
CA LEU A 238 26.14 -1.03 13.89
C LEU A 238 26.46 -1.70 12.54
N THR A 239 26.98 -0.92 11.60
CA THR A 239 27.24 -1.33 10.20
C THR A 239 28.72 -1.20 9.87
N SER A 240 29.58 -1.95 10.57
CA SER A 240 31.04 -1.75 10.54
C SER A 240 31.73 -1.87 9.19
N THR A 241 31.05 -2.42 8.17
CA THR A 241 31.57 -2.58 6.80
C THR A 241 30.94 -1.64 5.78
N PHE A 242 30.03 -0.75 6.21
CA PHE A 242 29.34 0.21 5.36
C PHE A 242 29.61 1.62 5.86
N ASP A 243 30.31 2.45 5.07
CA ASP A 243 30.62 3.83 5.44
C ASP A 243 29.49 4.78 5.04
N TRP A 244 28.73 5.26 6.02
CA TRP A 244 27.61 6.17 5.78
C TRP A 244 28.05 7.53 5.27
N SER A 245 29.27 7.96 5.55
CA SER A 245 29.80 9.22 5.02
C SER A 245 30.06 9.12 3.52
N LEU A 246 30.54 7.96 3.05
CA LEU A 246 30.71 7.69 1.62
C LEU A 246 29.36 7.56 0.92
N TRP A 247 28.41 6.85 1.52
CA TRP A 247 27.05 6.73 0.97
C TRP A 247 26.37 8.11 0.85
N LEU A 248 26.40 8.92 1.91
CA LEU A 248 25.88 10.29 1.90
C LEU A 248 26.55 11.15 0.83
N SER A 249 27.88 11.04 0.68
CA SER A 249 28.61 11.77 -0.35
C SER A 249 28.16 11.37 -1.76
N GLY A 250 27.90 10.10 -2.02
CA GLY A 250 27.38 9.63 -3.31
C GLY A 250 25.92 10.07 -3.53
N ALA A 251 25.11 10.03 -2.48
CA ALA A 251 23.72 10.48 -2.49
C ALA A 251 23.57 12.02 -2.57
N GLU A 252 24.68 12.76 -2.53
CA GLU A 252 24.71 14.22 -2.44
C GLU A 252 23.92 14.78 -1.26
N LEU A 253 23.97 14.08 -0.13
CA LEU A 253 23.29 14.45 1.11
C LEU A 253 24.28 14.95 2.17
N GLU A 254 23.84 15.92 2.95
CA GLU A 254 24.60 16.40 4.11
C GLU A 254 24.51 15.41 5.28
N ARG A 255 25.57 15.33 6.10
CA ARG A 255 25.59 14.49 7.34
C ARG A 255 24.36 14.70 8.23
N LYS A 256 23.83 15.93 8.29
CA LYS A 256 22.66 16.27 9.11
C LYS A 256 21.43 15.41 8.81
N VAL A 257 21.32 14.87 7.59
CA VAL A 257 20.20 14.00 7.17
C VAL A 257 20.13 12.73 8.00
N LEU A 258 21.29 12.19 8.40
CA LEU A 258 21.41 10.98 9.21
C LEU A 258 22.02 11.25 10.59
N GLU A 259 21.99 12.50 11.08
CA GLU A 259 22.53 12.83 12.40
C GLU A 259 21.88 11.97 13.50
N GLU A 260 20.58 11.78 13.37
CA GLU A 260 19.80 10.77 14.07
C GLU A 260 18.93 10.01 13.06
N SER A 261 18.73 8.72 13.27
CA SER A 261 17.91 7.86 12.41
C SER A 261 17.20 6.81 13.25
N VAL A 262 16.01 6.41 12.80
CA VAL A 262 15.34 5.23 13.34
C VAL A 262 15.78 4.02 12.52
N VAL A 263 16.44 3.07 13.18
CA VAL A 263 16.81 1.78 12.57
C VAL A 263 15.72 0.78 12.90
N MET A 264 14.85 0.48 11.94
CA MET A 264 13.65 -0.33 12.20
C MET A 264 13.98 -1.78 12.57
N MET A 265 15.01 -2.37 11.95
CA MET A 265 15.41 -3.75 12.23
C MET A 265 16.91 -3.83 12.53
N PRO A 266 17.35 -3.49 13.76
CA PRO A 266 18.78 -3.38 14.08
C PRO A 266 19.60 -4.61 13.72
N SER A 267 19.08 -5.81 13.97
CA SER A 267 19.79 -7.07 13.68
C SER A 267 20.02 -7.31 12.18
N PHE A 268 19.18 -6.73 11.29
CA PHE A 268 19.43 -6.75 9.85
C PHE A 268 20.71 -5.96 9.53
N PHE A 269 20.80 -4.73 10.04
CA PHE A 269 21.94 -3.84 9.81
C PHE A 269 23.23 -4.39 10.44
N GLU A 270 23.15 -4.98 11.63
CA GLU A 270 24.27 -5.72 12.26
C GLU A 270 24.72 -6.89 11.37
N GLY A 271 23.77 -7.65 10.83
CA GLY A 271 24.02 -8.80 9.97
C GLY A 271 24.73 -8.46 8.65
N LEU A 272 24.63 -7.22 8.18
CA LEU A 272 25.28 -6.78 6.94
C LEU A 272 26.79 -6.95 6.99
N ALA A 273 27.44 -6.85 8.15
CA ALA A 273 28.90 -7.04 8.27
C ALA A 273 29.37 -8.44 7.81
N GLY A 274 28.50 -9.45 7.91
CA GLY A 274 28.78 -10.80 7.42
C GLY A 274 28.66 -10.96 5.90
N ILE A 275 27.92 -10.05 5.25
CA ILE A 275 27.43 -10.16 3.86
C ILE A 275 28.10 -9.11 2.96
N TYR A 276 28.05 -7.83 3.36
CA TYR A 276 28.67 -6.71 2.68
C TYR A 276 30.12 -6.54 3.15
N LYS A 277 31.05 -7.25 2.51
CA LYS A 277 32.48 -7.26 2.85
C LYS A 277 33.35 -7.48 1.63
N GLN A 278 34.63 -7.14 1.72
CA GLN A 278 35.54 -7.06 0.57
C GLN A 278 35.69 -8.42 -0.13
N GLU A 279 35.65 -9.53 0.61
CA GLU A 279 35.70 -10.89 0.06
C GLU A 279 34.50 -11.21 -0.84
N ASN A 280 33.37 -10.50 -0.64
CA ASN A 280 32.15 -10.66 -1.40
C ASN A 280 31.97 -9.58 -2.49
N LEU A 281 32.98 -8.76 -2.77
CA LEU A 281 32.87 -7.62 -3.70
C LEU A 281 32.32 -8.04 -5.07
N GLU A 282 32.73 -9.18 -5.62
CA GLU A 282 32.20 -9.62 -6.91
C GLU A 282 30.71 -10.02 -6.85
N SER A 283 30.24 -10.60 -5.75
CA SER A 283 28.79 -10.84 -5.58
C SER A 283 28.03 -9.53 -5.42
N ILE A 284 28.61 -8.54 -4.71
CA ILE A 284 28.05 -7.20 -4.55
C ILE A 284 27.93 -6.51 -5.92
N LYS A 285 28.96 -6.56 -6.76
CA LYS A 285 28.94 -6.01 -8.12
C LYS A 285 27.83 -6.62 -8.96
N LEU A 286 27.71 -7.94 -8.98
CA LEU A 286 26.66 -8.64 -9.72
C LEU A 286 25.25 -8.29 -9.21
N TRP A 287 25.08 -8.20 -7.89
CA TRP A 287 23.82 -7.79 -7.28
C TRP A 287 23.49 -6.32 -7.58
N MET A 288 24.46 -5.40 -7.56
CA MET A 288 24.25 -4.00 -7.98
C MET A 288 23.85 -3.91 -9.45
N ALA A 289 24.47 -4.70 -10.32
CA ALA A 289 24.08 -4.78 -11.74
C ALA A 289 22.64 -5.29 -11.90
N TRP A 290 22.25 -6.28 -11.10
CA TRP A 290 20.87 -6.76 -11.03
C TRP A 290 19.88 -5.67 -10.59
N LYS A 291 20.23 -4.84 -9.60
CA LYS A 291 19.39 -3.70 -9.19
C LYS A 291 19.27 -2.64 -10.27
N VAL A 292 20.34 -2.33 -11.00
CA VAL A 292 20.31 -1.43 -12.16
C VAL A 292 19.35 -1.96 -13.23
N ILE A 293 19.53 -3.21 -13.66
CA ILE A 293 18.69 -3.85 -14.69
C ILE A 293 17.22 -3.88 -14.24
N GLY A 294 16.96 -4.33 -13.01
CA GLY A 294 15.62 -4.42 -12.45
C GLY A 294 14.90 -3.07 -12.38
N SER A 295 15.61 -2.00 -12.03
CA SER A 295 15.05 -0.64 -11.93
C SER A 295 14.62 -0.05 -13.27
N ALA A 296 15.25 -0.47 -14.37
CA ALA A 296 15.00 0.09 -15.70
C ALA A 296 14.22 -0.85 -16.62
N ALA A 297 14.14 -2.15 -16.32
CA ALA A 297 13.62 -3.15 -17.26
C ALA A 297 12.24 -2.85 -17.87
N SER A 298 11.33 -2.20 -17.12
CA SER A 298 10.02 -1.79 -17.66
C SER A 298 10.06 -0.60 -18.62
N LEU A 299 11.23 0.03 -18.80
CA LEU A 299 11.50 1.24 -19.58
C LEU A 299 12.42 0.96 -20.79
N LEU A 300 12.97 -0.25 -20.91
CA LEU A 300 13.89 -0.64 -21.99
C LEU A 300 13.14 -1.26 -23.17
N SER A 301 13.83 -2.04 -24.01
CA SER A 301 13.22 -2.78 -25.12
C SER A 301 12.20 -3.81 -24.65
N ASP A 302 11.35 -4.24 -25.59
CA ASP A 302 10.29 -5.22 -25.33
C ASP A 302 10.82 -6.54 -24.78
N ASP A 303 12.03 -6.96 -25.15
CA ASP A 303 12.64 -8.18 -24.59
C ASP A 303 12.79 -8.09 -23.06
N PHE A 304 13.24 -6.94 -22.53
CA PHE A 304 13.33 -6.73 -21.07
C PHE A 304 11.95 -6.64 -20.43
N VAL A 305 11.02 -5.93 -21.06
CA VAL A 305 9.65 -5.76 -20.57
C VAL A 305 8.95 -7.11 -20.49
N ASN A 306 9.11 -7.95 -21.51
CA ASN A 306 8.48 -9.26 -21.61
C ASN A 306 9.09 -10.27 -20.64
N GLU A 307 10.42 -10.30 -20.50
CA GLU A 307 11.07 -11.18 -19.52
C GLU A 307 10.70 -10.77 -18.08
N ARG A 308 10.74 -9.47 -17.77
CA ARG A 308 10.27 -8.95 -16.48
C ARG A 308 8.83 -9.36 -16.21
N PHE A 309 7.95 -9.24 -17.20
CA PHE A 309 6.55 -9.60 -17.07
C PHE A 309 6.34 -11.11 -16.92
N ALA A 310 7.11 -11.94 -17.62
CA ALA A 310 7.01 -13.39 -17.51
C ALA A 310 7.22 -13.88 -16.07
N PHE A 311 8.18 -13.29 -15.36
CA PHE A 311 8.39 -13.61 -13.93
C PHE A 311 7.43 -12.85 -13.01
N TYR A 312 7.49 -11.51 -12.98
CA TYR A 312 6.78 -10.72 -11.98
C TYR A 312 5.29 -10.52 -12.27
N GLY A 313 4.87 -10.64 -13.52
CA GLY A 313 3.47 -10.61 -13.92
C GLY A 313 2.88 -12.01 -13.93
N THR A 314 3.34 -12.88 -14.82
CA THR A 314 2.74 -14.20 -15.01
C THR A 314 3.09 -15.16 -13.88
N LYS A 315 4.36 -15.42 -13.60
CA LYS A 315 4.75 -16.45 -12.61
C LYS A 315 4.35 -16.09 -11.19
N LEU A 316 4.53 -14.83 -10.78
CA LEU A 316 4.25 -14.38 -9.41
C LEU A 316 2.79 -14.06 -9.15
N THR A 317 2.03 -13.62 -10.17
CA THR A 317 0.68 -13.08 -9.95
C THR A 317 -0.40 -13.73 -10.83
N GLY A 318 -0.02 -14.59 -11.77
CA GLY A 318 -0.94 -15.30 -12.64
C GLY A 318 -1.45 -14.48 -13.83
N ALA A 319 -1.06 -13.21 -13.99
CA ALA A 319 -1.53 -12.36 -15.09
C ALA A 319 -1.09 -12.93 -16.45
N PRO A 320 -2.02 -13.27 -17.37
CA PRO A 320 -1.66 -13.85 -18.67
C PRO A 320 -1.00 -12.88 -19.64
N VAL A 321 -1.40 -11.60 -19.64
CA VAL A 321 -0.86 -10.58 -20.56
C VAL A 321 -0.44 -9.34 -19.79
N ASN A 322 0.56 -8.64 -20.32
CA ASN A 322 0.98 -7.39 -19.72
C ASN A 322 -0.07 -6.30 -19.96
N ARG A 323 -0.14 -5.33 -19.05
CA ARG A 323 -0.96 -4.14 -19.24
C ARG A 323 -0.58 -3.43 -20.53
N ALA A 324 -1.60 -2.93 -21.23
CA ALA A 324 -1.41 -2.12 -22.43
C ALA A 324 -0.41 -0.99 -22.17
N ARG A 325 0.40 -0.63 -23.17
CA ARG A 325 1.49 0.35 -23.00
C ARG A 325 1.00 1.67 -22.41
N TRP A 326 -0.16 2.17 -22.84
CA TRP A 326 -0.74 3.41 -22.29
C TRP A 326 -1.09 3.31 -20.80
N LYS A 327 -1.53 2.15 -20.30
CA LYS A 327 -1.82 1.94 -18.87
C LYS A 327 -0.53 1.98 -18.04
N ARG A 328 0.53 1.35 -18.55
CA ARG A 328 1.87 1.42 -17.96
C ARG A 328 2.42 2.85 -17.99
N ALA A 329 2.14 3.60 -19.05
CA ALA A 329 2.48 5.02 -19.15
C ALA A 329 1.75 5.84 -18.07
N VAL A 330 0.45 5.61 -17.86
CA VAL A 330 -0.31 6.25 -16.78
C VAL A 330 0.36 6.02 -15.42
N SER A 331 0.67 4.76 -15.07
CA SER A 331 1.37 4.46 -13.81
C SER A 331 2.72 5.17 -13.68
N LEU A 332 3.48 5.28 -14.78
CA LEU A 332 4.77 5.97 -14.75
C LEU A 332 4.62 7.48 -14.51
N VAL A 333 3.72 8.13 -15.25
CA VAL A 333 3.52 9.57 -15.14
C VAL A 333 2.92 9.92 -13.79
N GLU A 334 1.97 9.14 -13.28
CA GLU A 334 1.44 9.29 -11.92
C GLU A 334 2.53 9.13 -10.86
N GLY A 335 3.42 8.15 -10.99
CA GLY A 335 4.52 7.95 -10.05
C GLY A 335 5.55 9.10 -10.06
N SER A 336 5.58 9.94 -11.10
CA SER A 336 6.56 11.02 -11.25
C SER A 336 5.98 12.43 -11.06
N LEU A 337 4.71 12.62 -11.42
CA LEU A 337 4.01 13.91 -11.52
C LEU A 337 2.60 13.81 -10.91
N GLY A 338 2.40 12.88 -9.97
CA GLY A 338 1.07 12.46 -9.53
C GLY A 338 0.21 13.57 -8.95
N GLU A 339 0.80 14.50 -8.19
CA GLU A 339 0.01 15.55 -7.54
C GLU A 339 -0.48 16.62 -8.52
N VAL A 340 0.34 16.99 -9.51
CA VAL A 340 -0.08 17.94 -10.55
C VAL A 340 -1.10 17.33 -11.51
N ILE A 341 -1.03 16.01 -11.76
CA ILE A 341 -2.12 15.27 -12.43
C ILE A 341 -3.39 15.30 -11.57
N GLY A 342 -3.23 15.08 -10.26
CA GLY A 342 -4.33 15.10 -9.28
C GLY A 342 -5.07 16.43 -9.24
N GLN A 343 -4.36 17.55 -9.36
CA GLN A 343 -4.96 18.88 -9.49
C GLN A 343 -5.91 18.95 -10.70
N ILE A 344 -5.46 18.50 -11.87
CA ILE A 344 -6.28 18.48 -13.09
C ILE A 344 -7.45 17.47 -12.95
N TYR A 345 -7.20 16.32 -12.31
CA TYR A 345 -8.21 15.30 -12.08
C TYR A 345 -9.37 15.84 -11.24
N VAL A 346 -9.10 16.50 -10.11
CA VAL A 346 -10.17 17.03 -9.26
C VAL A 346 -10.93 18.18 -9.89
N GLU A 347 -10.25 19.04 -10.67
CA GLU A 347 -10.91 20.10 -11.45
C GLU A 347 -11.94 19.54 -12.45
N LYS A 348 -11.68 18.35 -13.01
CA LYS A 348 -12.54 17.71 -14.02
C LYS A 348 -13.57 16.73 -13.42
N HIS A 349 -13.24 16.02 -12.33
CA HIS A 349 -13.95 14.82 -11.92
C HIS A 349 -14.50 14.84 -10.48
N PHE A 350 -14.18 15.84 -9.66
CA PHE A 350 -14.60 15.84 -8.24
C PHE A 350 -15.56 17.00 -7.90
N PRO A 351 -16.85 16.73 -7.60
CA PRO A 351 -17.79 17.77 -7.20
C PRO A 351 -17.61 18.17 -5.74
N MET A 352 -17.56 19.48 -5.45
CA MET A 352 -17.41 19.99 -4.07
C MET A 352 -18.53 19.58 -3.10
N GLU A 353 -19.72 19.28 -3.62
CA GLU A 353 -20.84 18.75 -2.81
C GLU A 353 -20.50 17.39 -2.18
N ALA A 354 -19.74 16.54 -2.89
CA ALA A 354 -19.26 15.26 -2.34
C ALA A 354 -18.34 15.47 -1.14
N LYS A 355 -17.47 16.50 -1.19
CA LYS A 355 -16.61 16.85 -0.05
C LYS A 355 -17.45 17.25 1.17
N HIS A 356 -18.44 18.13 1.01
CA HIS A 356 -19.30 18.55 2.12
C HIS A 356 -20.08 17.37 2.72
N ARG A 357 -20.60 16.47 1.88
CA ARG A 357 -21.29 15.28 2.37
C ARG A 357 -20.37 14.33 3.12
N MET A 358 -19.12 14.20 2.69
CA MET A 358 -18.09 13.44 3.40
C MET A 358 -17.73 14.08 4.75
N ASP A 359 -17.60 15.41 4.82
CA ASP A 359 -17.37 16.12 6.09
C ASP A 359 -18.49 15.79 7.11
N GLU A 360 -19.76 15.71 6.66
CA GLU A 360 -20.88 15.31 7.51
C GLU A 360 -20.77 13.84 7.98
N LEU A 361 -20.48 12.90 7.07
CA LEU A 361 -20.31 11.49 7.42
C LEU A 361 -19.22 11.30 8.47
N VAL A 362 -18.04 11.91 8.26
CA VAL A 362 -16.94 11.87 9.22
C VAL A 362 -17.37 12.40 10.58
N SER A 363 -18.14 13.49 10.64
CA SER A 363 -18.63 14.04 11.91
C SER A 363 -19.51 13.06 12.69
N TYR A 364 -20.38 12.30 12.01
CA TYR A 364 -21.20 11.27 12.64
C TYR A 364 -20.37 10.08 13.10
N LEU A 365 -19.35 9.68 12.34
CA LEU A 365 -18.45 8.57 12.70
C LEU A 365 -17.61 8.91 13.94
N ILE A 366 -17.06 10.13 14.02
CA ILE A 366 -16.33 10.60 15.20
C ILE A 366 -17.24 10.61 16.43
N GLU A 367 -18.47 11.12 16.30
CA GLU A 367 -19.41 11.12 17.43
C GLU A 367 -19.85 9.70 17.83
N ALA A 368 -20.04 8.80 16.88
CA ALA A 368 -20.35 7.41 17.15
C ALA A 368 -19.19 6.69 17.88
N TYR A 369 -17.94 6.94 17.49
CA TYR A 369 -16.75 6.48 18.22
C TYR A 369 -16.71 7.03 19.65
N ARG A 370 -16.98 8.33 19.83
CA ARG A 370 -17.02 8.97 21.15
C ARG A 370 -18.03 8.28 22.08
N GLN A 371 -19.26 8.05 21.59
CA GLN A 371 -20.29 7.38 22.37
C GLN A 371 -19.91 5.94 22.67
N SER A 372 -19.37 5.21 21.68
CA SER A 372 -18.93 3.82 21.86
C SER A 372 -17.85 3.69 22.94
N ILE A 373 -16.81 4.52 22.89
CA ILE A 373 -15.70 4.51 23.87
C ILE A 373 -16.23 4.73 25.30
N LEU A 374 -17.18 5.64 25.49
CA LEU A 374 -17.76 5.93 26.80
C LEU A 374 -18.53 4.73 27.37
N GLU A 375 -19.15 3.93 26.50
CA GLU A 375 -19.99 2.78 26.86
C GLU A 375 -19.19 1.47 27.08
N LEU A 376 -17.90 1.42 26.68
CA LEU A 376 -17.08 0.22 26.85
C LEU A 376 -17.00 -0.21 28.32
N ASP A 377 -17.39 -1.45 28.62
CA ASP A 377 -17.44 -2.00 29.97
C ASP A 377 -16.10 -2.57 30.44
N TRP A 378 -15.21 -2.87 29.49
CA TRP A 378 -13.94 -3.54 29.71
C TRP A 378 -12.75 -2.60 29.91
N MET A 379 -12.96 -1.31 29.68
CA MET A 379 -11.94 -0.27 29.74
C MET A 379 -12.22 0.72 30.88
N SER A 380 -11.20 1.05 31.66
CA SER A 380 -11.33 1.99 32.77
C SER A 380 -11.66 3.43 32.32
N GLU A 381 -12.26 4.22 33.22
CA GLU A 381 -12.53 5.64 32.99
C GLU A 381 -11.27 6.49 32.72
N GLU A 382 -10.10 6.02 33.17
CA GLU A 382 -8.82 6.68 32.91
C GLU A 382 -8.41 6.52 31.44
N THR A 383 -8.39 5.27 30.96
CA THR A 383 -8.02 4.96 29.57
C THR A 383 -9.06 5.50 28.58
N LYS A 384 -10.36 5.48 28.93
CA LYS A 384 -11.41 6.15 28.14
C LYS A 384 -11.12 7.64 27.91
N LYS A 385 -10.72 8.38 28.95
CA LYS A 385 -10.36 9.80 28.80
C LYS A 385 -9.19 10.00 27.84
N LYS A 386 -8.19 9.12 27.88
CA LYS A 386 -7.04 9.17 26.96
C LYS A 386 -7.43 8.86 25.52
N ALA A 387 -8.24 7.82 25.32
CA ALA A 387 -8.79 7.49 24.00
C ALA A 387 -9.61 8.66 23.41
N LEU A 388 -10.41 9.34 24.23
CA LEU A 388 -11.16 10.52 23.82
C LEU A 388 -10.25 11.71 23.48
N VAL A 389 -9.17 11.95 24.22
CA VAL A 389 -8.19 12.99 23.86
C VAL A 389 -7.56 12.70 22.50
N LYS A 390 -7.26 11.44 22.19
CA LYS A 390 -6.77 11.05 20.88
C LYS A 390 -7.81 11.27 19.79
N LEU A 391 -9.05 10.81 20.01
CA LEU A 391 -10.17 10.99 19.09
C LEU A 391 -10.44 12.47 18.77
N ASP A 392 -10.36 13.35 19.78
CA ASP A 392 -10.55 14.80 19.64
C ASP A 392 -9.51 15.48 18.75
N LYS A 393 -8.35 14.83 18.54
CA LYS A 393 -7.24 15.35 17.74
C LYS A 393 -7.16 14.76 16.33
N PHE A 394 -8.10 13.89 15.94
CA PHE A 394 -8.12 13.34 14.59
C PHE A 394 -8.28 14.47 13.55
N THR A 395 -7.44 14.43 12.51
CA THR A 395 -7.50 15.37 11.40
C THR A 395 -8.01 14.68 10.14
N PRO A 396 -9.23 14.95 9.66
CA PRO A 396 -9.71 14.40 8.39
C PRO A 396 -9.23 15.22 7.19
N LYS A 397 -8.77 14.53 6.15
CA LYS A 397 -8.38 15.09 4.84
C LYS A 397 -9.20 14.42 3.74
N ILE A 398 -9.97 15.20 2.97
CA ILE A 398 -11.00 14.67 2.06
C ILE A 398 -10.84 15.27 0.66
N GLY A 399 -10.73 14.40 -0.33
CA GLY A 399 -10.66 14.74 -1.76
C GLY A 399 -9.22 15.01 -2.24
N PHE A 400 -8.64 16.12 -1.81
CA PHE A 400 -7.37 16.64 -2.36
C PHE A 400 -6.63 17.57 -1.38
N PRO A 401 -5.32 17.80 -1.57
CA PRO A 401 -4.54 18.69 -0.70
C PRO A 401 -4.88 20.17 -0.90
N ASP A 402 -4.76 20.95 0.19
CA ASP A 402 -4.92 22.41 0.14
C ASP A 402 -3.71 23.11 -0.52
N LYS A 403 -2.55 22.45 -0.52
CA LYS A 403 -1.30 22.93 -1.11
C LYS A 403 -0.76 21.89 -2.07
N TRP A 404 -0.39 22.35 -3.27
CA TRP A 404 0.15 21.50 -4.33
C TRP A 404 1.69 21.56 -4.36
N LYS A 405 2.33 20.41 -4.63
CA LYS A 405 3.77 20.31 -4.91
C LYS A 405 4.16 21.17 -6.11
N ASP A 406 5.33 21.82 -6.01
CA ASP A 406 5.93 22.57 -7.12
C ASP A 406 6.92 21.68 -7.90
N TYR A 407 6.57 21.39 -9.16
CA TYR A 407 7.39 20.61 -10.09
C TYR A 407 8.26 21.47 -11.01
N SER A 408 8.37 22.79 -10.78
CA SER A 408 9.04 23.71 -11.70
C SER A 408 10.53 23.43 -11.94
N SER A 409 11.23 22.77 -11.00
CA SER A 409 12.63 22.37 -11.15
C SER A 409 12.81 21.02 -11.86
N LEU A 410 11.76 20.22 -12.02
CA LEU A 410 11.83 18.91 -12.67
C LEU A 410 11.94 19.06 -14.19
N VAL A 411 13.05 18.56 -14.75
CA VAL A 411 13.27 18.60 -16.20
C VAL A 411 12.84 17.29 -16.85
N ILE A 412 11.89 17.38 -17.77
CA ILE A 412 11.44 16.26 -18.61
C ILE A 412 11.85 16.51 -20.07
N GLN A 413 12.44 15.49 -20.69
CA GLN A 413 12.92 15.47 -22.06
C GLN A 413 12.20 14.37 -22.85
N ARG A 414 11.57 14.73 -23.96
CA ARG A 414 10.67 13.84 -24.70
C ARG A 414 11.35 12.58 -25.27
N ASP A 415 12.66 12.61 -25.47
CA ASP A 415 13.48 11.57 -26.11
C ASP A 415 14.37 10.77 -25.14
N ASP A 416 14.24 11.00 -23.83
CA ASP A 416 15.08 10.39 -22.79
C ASP A 416 14.22 9.80 -21.65
N LEU A 417 13.58 8.66 -21.92
CA LEU A 417 12.69 7.99 -20.96
C LEU A 417 13.40 7.60 -19.66
N VAL A 418 14.51 6.87 -19.75
CA VAL A 418 15.22 6.38 -18.54
C VAL A 418 15.78 7.57 -17.76
N GLY A 419 16.38 8.56 -18.42
CA GLY A 419 16.87 9.74 -17.74
C GLY A 419 15.76 10.60 -17.14
N ASN A 420 14.55 10.66 -17.73
CA ASN A 420 13.40 11.31 -17.09
C ASN A 420 13.06 10.65 -15.75
N VAL A 421 13.05 9.32 -15.70
CA VAL A 421 12.80 8.58 -14.47
C VAL A 421 13.90 8.83 -13.45
N ARG A 422 15.18 8.84 -13.85
CA ARG A 422 16.28 9.20 -12.94
C ARG A 422 16.15 10.63 -12.40
N ARG A 423 15.76 11.60 -13.23
CA ARG A 423 15.54 12.99 -12.81
C ARG A 423 14.33 13.14 -11.88
N ALA A 424 13.24 12.43 -12.13
CA ALA A 424 12.07 12.42 -11.25
C ALA A 424 12.41 11.84 -9.86
N ASN A 425 13.17 10.75 -9.81
CA ASN A 425 13.66 10.19 -8.55
C ASN A 425 14.61 11.15 -7.82
N ALA A 426 15.54 11.81 -8.53
CA ALA A 426 16.44 12.79 -7.92
C ALA A 426 15.67 14.00 -7.35
N PHE A 427 14.62 14.45 -8.03
CA PHE A 427 13.74 15.52 -7.55
C PHE A 427 13.05 15.14 -6.22
N GLU A 428 12.47 13.93 -6.13
CA GLU A 428 11.84 13.49 -4.87
C GLU A 428 12.88 13.21 -3.78
N HIS A 429 14.05 12.67 -4.11
CA HIS A 429 15.17 12.48 -3.17
C HIS A 429 15.60 13.79 -2.52
N GLU A 430 15.80 14.84 -3.32
CA GLU A 430 16.16 16.17 -2.84
C GLU A 430 15.04 16.80 -1.99
N ARG A 431 13.78 16.62 -2.40
CA ARG A 431 12.61 17.11 -1.67
C ARG A 431 12.46 16.43 -0.30
N GLU A 432 12.55 15.11 -0.23
CA GLU A 432 12.45 14.36 1.03
C GLU A 432 13.62 14.70 1.96
N ALA A 433 14.84 14.80 1.44
CA ALA A 433 16.00 15.22 2.24
C ALA A 433 15.84 16.65 2.80
N ALA A 434 15.21 17.56 2.05
CA ALA A 434 14.97 18.93 2.49
C ALA A 434 13.98 19.04 3.66
N LYS A 435 13.18 18.00 3.93
CA LYS A 435 12.32 17.94 5.13
C LYS A 435 13.14 17.88 6.42
N ILE A 436 14.33 17.29 6.41
CA ILE A 436 15.15 17.16 7.61
C ILE A 436 15.62 18.54 8.10
N GLY A 437 15.14 18.92 9.30
CA GLY A 437 15.38 20.23 9.91
C GLY A 437 14.37 21.32 9.50
N ALA A 438 13.45 21.03 8.59
CA ALA A 438 12.31 21.88 8.30
C ALA A 438 11.17 21.68 9.32
N PRO A 439 10.24 22.65 9.48
CA PRO A 439 8.99 22.41 10.19
C PRO A 439 8.18 21.30 9.53
N LEU A 440 7.40 20.56 10.32
CA LEU A 440 6.46 19.57 9.80
C LEU A 440 5.43 20.21 8.86
N ASP A 441 5.28 19.63 7.67
CA ASP A 441 4.20 19.95 6.75
C ASP A 441 2.99 19.08 7.05
N ARG A 442 2.05 19.61 7.82
CA ARG A 442 0.80 18.93 8.15
C ARG A 442 -0.22 18.96 7.01
N ASP A 443 0.04 19.71 5.93
CA ASP A 443 -0.83 19.76 4.76
C ASP A 443 -0.43 18.73 3.69
N GLU A 444 0.70 18.02 3.88
CA GLU A 444 1.20 16.99 2.97
C GLU A 444 0.25 15.78 2.89
N TRP A 445 0.14 15.17 1.71
CA TRP A 445 -0.61 13.94 1.48
C TRP A 445 0.32 12.84 0.99
N PHE A 446 0.05 11.60 1.42
CA PHE A 446 0.80 10.40 1.02
C PHE A 446 0.11 9.59 -0.09
N MET A 447 -1.05 10.06 -0.56
CA MET A 447 -1.75 9.51 -1.73
C MET A 447 -2.23 10.64 -2.62
N THR A 448 -2.22 10.41 -3.93
CA THR A 448 -2.74 11.38 -4.91
C THR A 448 -4.27 11.37 -4.95
N PRO A 449 -4.95 12.48 -5.31
CA PRO A 449 -6.41 12.54 -5.38
C PRO A 449 -7.06 11.44 -6.25
N GLN A 450 -6.39 11.01 -7.32
CA GLN A 450 -6.85 9.98 -8.25
C GLN A 450 -6.61 8.54 -7.75
N THR A 451 -5.98 8.34 -6.58
CA THR A 451 -5.75 7.03 -5.98
C THR A 451 -7.04 6.47 -5.39
N VAL A 452 -7.41 5.24 -5.74
CA VAL A 452 -8.58 4.54 -5.17
C VAL A 452 -8.15 3.77 -3.93
N ASN A 453 -8.04 4.47 -2.80
CA ASN A 453 -7.75 3.89 -1.49
C ASN A 453 -8.13 4.88 -0.38
N ALA A 454 -7.82 4.57 0.88
CA ALA A 454 -7.80 5.48 2.02
C ALA A 454 -6.60 5.14 2.93
N TYR A 455 -6.26 6.02 3.88
CA TYR A 455 -5.26 5.70 4.88
C TYR A 455 -5.44 6.45 6.20
N TYR A 456 -4.87 5.88 7.26
CA TYR A 456 -4.56 6.52 8.53
C TYR A 456 -3.04 6.68 8.69
N ASN A 457 -2.59 7.87 9.11
CA ASN A 457 -1.19 8.09 9.49
C ASN A 457 -1.11 8.30 11.03
N PRO A 458 -0.40 7.42 11.78
CA PRO A 458 -0.28 7.52 13.23
C PRO A 458 0.49 8.74 13.72
N GLY A 459 1.52 9.17 12.99
CA GLY A 459 2.39 10.27 13.38
C GLY A 459 1.75 11.65 13.26
N PHE A 460 0.77 11.80 12.37
CA PHE A 460 -0.05 13.02 12.27
C PHE A 460 -1.44 12.87 12.90
N ASN A 461 -1.84 11.67 13.31
CA ASN A 461 -3.18 11.33 13.78
C ASN A 461 -4.26 11.81 12.79
N GLU A 462 -4.09 11.44 11.52
CA GLU A 462 -4.94 11.89 10.42
C GLU A 462 -5.51 10.73 9.61
N ILE A 463 -6.71 10.95 9.05
CA ILE A 463 -7.40 10.02 8.15
C ILE A 463 -7.63 10.71 6.81
N VAL A 464 -7.36 10.00 5.72
CA VAL A 464 -7.27 10.61 4.39
C VAL A 464 -8.05 9.81 3.36
N PHE A 465 -8.90 10.51 2.62
CA PHE A 465 -9.80 9.94 1.59
C PHE A 465 -9.60 10.67 0.26
N PRO A 466 -8.72 10.19 -0.63
CA PRO A 466 -8.57 10.70 -2.00
C PRO A 466 -9.89 10.79 -2.76
N ALA A 467 -10.00 11.74 -3.70
CA ALA A 467 -11.22 11.96 -4.49
C ALA A 467 -11.72 10.71 -5.22
N ALA A 468 -10.84 9.84 -5.69
CA ALA A 468 -11.23 8.68 -6.49
C ALA A 468 -11.92 7.54 -5.72
N ILE A 469 -11.76 7.43 -4.39
CA ILE A 469 -12.54 6.48 -3.58
C ILE A 469 -13.98 6.96 -3.34
N LEU A 470 -14.25 8.26 -3.54
CA LEU A 470 -15.54 8.90 -3.29
C LEU A 470 -16.51 8.73 -4.48
N GLN A 471 -16.64 7.49 -4.94
CA GLN A 471 -17.44 7.08 -6.10
C GLN A 471 -18.17 5.76 -5.81
N PRO A 472 -19.24 5.43 -6.56
CA PRO A 472 -19.94 4.16 -6.38
C PRO A 472 -18.98 2.98 -6.61
N PRO A 473 -18.98 1.96 -5.72
CA PRO A 473 -20.05 1.62 -4.79
C PRO A 473 -19.81 2.17 -3.38
N PHE A 474 -18.68 2.83 -3.12
CA PHE A 474 -18.35 3.34 -1.79
C PHE A 474 -19.22 4.53 -1.42
N PHE A 475 -19.32 5.50 -2.34
CA PHE A 475 -20.03 6.74 -2.09
C PHE A 475 -20.81 7.22 -3.31
N SER A 476 -22.02 7.72 -3.07
CA SER A 476 -22.76 8.51 -4.06
C SER A 476 -23.65 9.52 -3.36
N LEU A 477 -23.80 10.70 -3.96
CA LEU A 477 -24.81 11.69 -3.56
C LEU A 477 -26.25 11.18 -3.83
N GLU A 478 -26.41 10.18 -4.69
CA GLU A 478 -27.71 9.58 -5.04
C GLU A 478 -28.10 8.38 -4.15
N ASN A 479 -27.15 7.82 -3.40
CA ASN A 479 -27.41 6.68 -2.52
C ASN A 479 -28.26 7.09 -1.30
N ASP A 480 -29.09 6.17 -0.81
CA ASP A 480 -29.64 6.32 0.53
C ASP A 480 -28.55 6.14 1.59
N ASP A 481 -28.73 6.78 2.74
CA ASP A 481 -27.68 6.86 3.77
C ASP A 481 -27.26 5.49 4.30
N ALA A 482 -28.16 4.50 4.38
CA ALA A 482 -27.76 3.18 4.85
C ALA A 482 -26.69 2.55 3.95
N ILE A 483 -26.73 2.81 2.64
CA ILE A 483 -25.74 2.31 1.68
C ILE A 483 -24.41 3.06 1.84
N ASN A 484 -24.44 4.39 1.90
CA ASN A 484 -23.22 5.19 2.10
C ASN A 484 -22.54 4.85 3.43
N PHE A 485 -23.29 4.69 4.52
CA PHE A 485 -22.73 4.27 5.80
C PHE A 485 -22.19 2.82 5.76
N GLY A 486 -22.85 1.90 5.05
CA GLY A 486 -22.40 0.51 4.92
C GLY A 486 -21.17 0.32 4.03
N ALA A 487 -20.88 1.31 3.16
CA ALA A 487 -19.72 1.31 2.29
C ALA A 487 -18.68 2.36 2.73
N ILE A 488 -18.73 3.61 2.24
CA ILE A 488 -17.74 4.63 2.63
C ILE A 488 -17.73 4.94 4.13
N GLY A 489 -18.88 4.87 4.82
CA GLY A 489 -18.93 5.06 6.28
C GLY A 489 -18.14 4.00 7.04
N ALA A 490 -18.19 2.75 6.58
CA ALA A 490 -17.39 1.66 7.14
C ALA A 490 -15.89 1.86 6.85
N VAL A 491 -15.52 2.38 5.67
CA VAL A 491 -14.13 2.78 5.36
C VAL A 491 -13.68 3.92 6.27
N ILE A 492 -14.50 4.97 6.48
CA ILE A 492 -14.17 6.05 7.42
C ILE A 492 -13.97 5.50 8.84
N GLY A 493 -14.88 4.64 9.28
CA GLY A 493 -14.76 3.99 10.57
C GLY A 493 -13.50 3.13 10.68
N HIS A 494 -13.12 2.45 9.60
CA HIS A 494 -11.90 1.64 9.51
C HIS A 494 -10.64 2.51 9.70
N GLU A 495 -10.53 3.64 9.00
CA GLU A 495 -9.39 4.56 9.16
C GLU A 495 -9.32 5.18 10.57
N ILE A 496 -10.47 5.49 11.20
CA ILE A 496 -10.47 5.92 12.61
C ILE A 496 -10.04 4.76 13.51
N GLY A 497 -10.49 3.54 13.21
CA GLY A 497 -10.16 2.31 13.89
C GLY A 497 -8.66 2.02 13.93
N HIS A 498 -7.91 2.36 12.87
CA HIS A 498 -6.45 2.24 12.85
C HIS A 498 -5.76 3.05 13.94
N GLY A 499 -6.28 4.22 14.33
CA GLY A 499 -5.74 4.96 15.47
C GLY A 499 -5.90 4.24 16.81
N PHE A 500 -6.69 3.18 16.85
CA PHE A 500 -6.94 2.36 18.03
C PHE A 500 -6.64 0.87 17.79
N ASP A 501 -6.02 0.47 16.69
CA ASP A 501 -5.65 -0.93 16.47
C ASP A 501 -4.48 -1.38 17.37
N ASP A 502 -3.95 -2.58 17.14
CA ASP A 502 -2.88 -3.16 17.96
C ASP A 502 -1.60 -2.31 18.03
N GLN A 503 -1.33 -1.51 16.99
CA GLN A 503 -0.17 -0.62 16.89
C GLN A 503 -0.55 0.86 17.00
N GLY A 504 -1.60 1.31 16.32
CA GLY A 504 -2.04 2.70 16.39
C GLY A 504 -2.43 3.11 17.81
N SER A 505 -2.96 2.18 18.62
CA SER A 505 -3.23 2.44 20.04
C SER A 505 -1.97 2.67 20.89
N LYS A 506 -0.77 2.44 20.37
CA LYS A 506 0.51 2.76 21.05
C LYS A 506 0.93 4.23 20.83
N TYR A 507 0.27 4.93 19.91
CA TYR A 507 0.48 6.36 19.65
C TYR A 507 -0.56 7.20 20.39
N ASP A 508 -0.14 8.32 20.96
CA ASP A 508 -1.06 9.32 21.52
C ASP A 508 -1.72 10.19 20.44
N GLY A 509 -2.51 11.19 20.84
CA GLY A 509 -3.20 12.08 19.90
C GLY A 509 -2.33 13.12 19.22
N ASP A 510 -1.07 13.27 19.64
CA ASP A 510 -0.08 14.15 19.00
C ASP A 510 0.86 13.36 18.06
N GLY A 511 0.70 12.04 17.98
CA GLY A 511 1.51 11.14 17.15
C GLY A 511 2.78 10.65 17.83
N ALA A 512 2.92 10.81 19.15
CA ALA A 512 4.04 10.24 19.90
C ALA A 512 3.77 8.77 20.23
N LEU A 513 4.76 7.90 19.99
CA LEU A 513 4.77 6.51 20.43
C LEU A 513 4.94 6.47 21.95
N GLN A 514 3.81 6.57 22.65
CA GLN A 514 3.74 6.60 24.10
C GLN A 514 2.50 5.85 24.56
N SER A 515 2.71 4.79 25.35
CA SER A 515 1.60 4.08 25.98
C SER A 515 0.78 5.01 26.88
N TRP A 516 -0.52 5.09 26.61
CA TRP A 516 -1.52 5.82 27.40
C TRP A 516 -2.53 4.88 28.09
N TRP A 517 -2.24 3.58 28.07
CA TRP A 517 -3.05 2.50 28.64
C TRP A 517 -2.69 2.26 30.11
N THR A 518 -3.65 1.78 30.89
CA THR A 518 -3.32 1.01 32.11
C THR A 518 -2.97 -0.43 31.74
N ASP A 519 -2.15 -1.11 32.54
CA ASP A 519 -1.78 -2.51 32.31
C ASP A 519 -3.01 -3.43 32.22
N ALA A 520 -4.03 -3.18 33.04
CA ALA A 520 -5.26 -3.98 33.07
C ALA A 520 -6.09 -3.79 31.78
N ASP A 521 -6.21 -2.55 31.30
CA ASP A 521 -6.93 -2.25 30.06
C ASP A 521 -6.18 -2.79 28.84
N ARG A 522 -4.84 -2.71 28.83
CA ARG A 522 -4.01 -3.29 27.76
C ARG A 522 -4.18 -4.81 27.71
N ALA A 523 -4.13 -5.50 28.86
CA ALA A 523 -4.36 -6.94 28.91
C ALA A 523 -5.78 -7.33 28.46
N ALA A 524 -6.79 -6.50 28.78
CA ALA A 524 -8.17 -6.73 28.34
C ALA A 524 -8.34 -6.53 26.83
N PHE A 525 -7.65 -5.56 26.23
CA PHE A 525 -7.58 -5.35 24.80
C PHE A 525 -6.88 -6.53 24.10
N GLU A 526 -5.69 -6.91 24.55
CA GLU A 526 -4.91 -8.03 23.98
C GLU A 526 -5.67 -9.37 24.03
N LYS A 527 -6.46 -9.62 25.09
CA LYS A 527 -7.32 -10.81 25.17
C LYS A 527 -8.38 -10.84 24.06
N ARG A 528 -8.96 -9.69 23.70
CA ARG A 528 -9.96 -9.58 22.62
C ARG A 528 -9.30 -9.72 21.26
N THR A 529 -8.19 -9.02 21.08
CA THR A 529 -7.33 -9.11 19.90
C THR A 529 -6.92 -10.56 19.63
N LYS A 530 -6.47 -11.30 20.66
CA LYS A 530 -6.11 -12.72 20.53
C LYS A 530 -7.27 -13.59 20.07
N LYS A 531 -8.48 -13.33 20.54
CA LYS A 531 -9.68 -14.05 20.10
C LYS A 531 -10.01 -13.78 18.63
N LEU A 532 -9.80 -12.55 18.15
CA LEU A 532 -9.95 -12.23 16.74
C LEU A 532 -8.87 -12.89 15.88
N ILE A 533 -7.61 -12.88 16.33
CA ILE A 533 -6.51 -13.64 15.70
C ILE A 533 -6.91 -15.12 15.56
N ASP A 534 -7.41 -15.73 16.62
CA ASP A 534 -7.82 -17.15 16.63
C ASP A 534 -8.97 -17.43 15.66
N GLN A 535 -9.92 -16.52 15.52
CA GLN A 535 -10.98 -16.65 14.53
C GLN A 535 -10.42 -16.65 13.10
N TYR A 536 -9.46 -15.79 12.78
CA TYR A 536 -8.91 -15.65 11.43
C TYR A 536 -7.91 -16.75 11.08
N ASN A 537 -7.16 -17.29 12.05
CA ASN A 537 -6.23 -18.41 11.86
C ASN A 537 -6.92 -19.73 11.44
N GLU A 538 -8.24 -19.81 11.54
CA GLU A 538 -9.03 -20.95 11.07
C GLU A 538 -9.58 -20.80 9.65
N LEU A 539 -9.31 -19.67 8.99
CA LEU A 539 -9.90 -19.35 7.68
C LEU A 539 -8.92 -19.68 6.55
N SER A 540 -9.45 -20.34 5.52
CA SER A 540 -8.73 -20.67 4.28
C SER A 540 -9.56 -20.21 3.07
N PRO A 541 -8.99 -19.44 2.12
CA PRO A 541 -9.73 -18.97 0.95
C PRO A 541 -10.36 -20.13 0.20
N ALA A 542 -11.64 -20.00 -0.17
CA ALA A 542 -12.40 -21.12 -0.70
C ALA A 542 -11.82 -21.69 -2.02
N GLN A 543 -11.05 -20.88 -2.76
CA GLN A 543 -10.42 -21.29 -4.01
C GLN A 543 -9.10 -22.07 -3.82
N LEU A 544 -8.42 -21.93 -2.68
CA LEU A 544 -7.08 -22.49 -2.47
C LEU A 544 -7.05 -23.80 -1.66
N GLY A 545 -8.12 -24.13 -0.93
CA GLY A 545 -8.16 -25.31 -0.06
C GLY A 545 -7.65 -25.04 1.36
N ASP A 546 -7.86 -26.00 2.26
CA ASP A 546 -7.68 -25.83 3.71
C ASP A 546 -6.21 -25.71 4.15
N GLU A 547 -5.26 -26.09 3.30
CA GLU A 547 -3.82 -25.99 3.54
C GLU A 547 -3.29 -24.54 3.53
N HIS A 548 -4.05 -23.60 2.96
CA HIS A 548 -3.67 -22.19 2.83
C HIS A 548 -4.49 -21.34 3.79
N LYS A 549 -3.95 -21.14 5.00
CA LYS A 549 -4.61 -20.38 6.07
C LYS A 549 -4.21 -18.91 6.08
N VAL A 550 -5.14 -18.05 6.49
CA VAL A 550 -4.87 -16.66 6.86
C VAL A 550 -3.95 -16.62 8.07
N ASN A 551 -3.00 -15.68 8.08
CA ASN A 551 -2.19 -15.36 9.25
C ASN A 551 -2.91 -14.26 10.06
N GLY A 552 -3.56 -14.66 11.14
CA GLY A 552 -4.33 -13.79 12.02
C GLY A 552 -3.47 -12.71 12.68
N GLU A 553 -2.23 -13.03 13.05
CA GLU A 553 -1.26 -12.09 13.62
C GLU A 553 -0.83 -11.03 12.61
N LEU A 554 -0.59 -11.41 11.35
CA LEU A 554 -0.27 -10.47 10.28
C LEU A 554 -1.45 -9.53 10.00
N THR A 555 -2.67 -10.07 10.00
CA THR A 555 -3.87 -9.34 9.56
C THR A 555 -4.61 -8.57 10.66
N ILE A 556 -4.10 -8.62 11.90
CA ILE A 556 -4.88 -8.19 13.06
C ILE A 556 -5.23 -6.70 13.08
N GLY A 557 -4.33 -5.82 12.62
CA GLY A 557 -4.60 -4.38 12.55
C GLY A 557 -5.80 -4.08 11.65
N GLU A 558 -5.78 -4.66 10.44
CA GLU A 558 -6.86 -4.55 9.45
C GLU A 558 -8.17 -5.16 9.94
N ASN A 559 -8.11 -6.32 10.59
CA ASN A 559 -9.30 -7.00 11.11
C ASN A 559 -9.94 -6.19 12.27
N ILE A 560 -9.14 -5.53 13.11
CA ILE A 560 -9.65 -4.59 14.13
C ILE A 560 -10.28 -3.37 13.46
N GLY A 561 -9.60 -2.80 12.45
CA GLY A 561 -10.11 -1.69 11.64
C GLY A 561 -11.47 -2.01 11.03
N ASP A 562 -11.62 -3.17 10.38
CA ASP A 562 -12.89 -3.60 9.78
C ASP A 562 -14.00 -3.79 10.81
N LEU A 563 -13.69 -4.45 11.93
CA LEU A 563 -14.68 -4.76 12.95
C LEU A 563 -15.19 -3.50 13.63
N GLY A 564 -14.26 -2.62 14.03
CA GLY A 564 -14.59 -1.31 14.58
C GLY A 564 -15.31 -0.45 13.54
N GLY A 565 -14.79 -0.40 12.32
CA GLY A 565 -15.30 0.44 11.24
C GLY A 565 -16.74 0.12 10.88
N LEU A 566 -17.07 -1.16 10.66
CA LEU A 566 -18.44 -1.55 10.32
C LEU A 566 -19.40 -1.36 11.50
N GLY A 567 -18.98 -1.71 12.72
CA GLY A 567 -19.79 -1.56 13.92
C GLY A 567 -20.12 -0.08 14.21
N ILE A 568 -19.11 0.79 14.15
CA ILE A 568 -19.27 2.22 14.40
C ILE A 568 -20.04 2.90 13.26
N ALA A 569 -19.85 2.50 12.00
CA ALA A 569 -20.60 3.05 10.89
C ALA A 569 -22.12 2.81 11.04
N TYR A 570 -22.53 1.65 11.58
CA TYR A 570 -23.93 1.41 11.87
C TYR A 570 -24.46 2.30 13.01
N LYS A 571 -23.67 2.50 14.09
CA LYS A 571 -24.02 3.46 15.15
C LYS A 571 -24.15 4.88 14.60
N ALA A 572 -23.23 5.30 13.75
CA ALA A 572 -23.25 6.61 13.10
C ALA A 572 -24.45 6.80 12.18
N TYR A 573 -24.84 5.75 11.44
CA TYR A 573 -26.08 5.76 10.66
C TYR A 573 -27.30 6.05 11.56
N LEU A 574 -27.42 5.35 12.70
CA LEU A 574 -28.52 5.58 13.64
C LEU A 574 -28.51 7.00 14.22
N LEU A 575 -27.33 7.56 14.52
CA LEU A 575 -27.20 8.95 14.96
C LEU A 575 -27.67 9.95 13.88
N SER A 576 -27.39 9.67 12.61
CA SER A 576 -27.79 10.51 11.49
C SER A 576 -29.31 10.65 11.35
N LEU A 577 -30.06 9.65 11.81
CA LEU A 577 -31.53 9.66 11.82
C LEU A 577 -32.12 10.63 12.86
N LYS A 578 -31.33 11.07 13.86
CA LYS A 578 -31.78 11.99 14.93
C LYS A 578 -33.08 11.52 15.62
N GLY A 579 -33.21 10.21 15.81
CA GLY A 579 -34.38 9.56 16.43
C GLY A 579 -35.55 9.29 15.48
N ALA A 580 -35.43 9.58 14.18
CA ALA A 580 -36.40 9.15 13.18
C ALA A 580 -36.34 7.63 12.94
N GLU A 581 -37.46 7.04 12.54
CA GLU A 581 -37.50 5.64 12.11
C GLU A 581 -36.74 5.47 10.79
N ALA A 582 -35.89 4.44 10.73
CA ALA A 582 -35.12 4.14 9.52
C ALA A 582 -36.06 3.71 8.37
N PRO A 583 -35.95 4.31 7.18
CA PRO A 583 -36.86 3.98 6.08
C PRO A 583 -36.62 2.56 5.56
N VAL A 584 -37.72 1.87 5.26
CA VAL A 584 -37.73 0.65 4.45
C VAL A 584 -37.78 1.05 2.98
N ILE A 585 -36.77 0.64 2.21
CA ILE A 585 -36.63 0.96 0.78
C ILE A 585 -36.56 -0.35 0.02
N ASP A 586 -37.37 -0.49 -1.02
CA ASP A 586 -37.49 -1.69 -1.86
C ASP A 586 -37.69 -2.98 -1.04
N GLY A 587 -38.49 -2.89 0.02
CA GLY A 587 -38.82 -4.00 0.90
C GLY A 587 -37.70 -4.40 1.88
N ARG A 588 -36.58 -3.67 1.92
CA ARG A 588 -35.43 -3.94 2.80
C ARG A 588 -35.32 -2.94 3.93
N THR A 589 -35.00 -3.42 5.13
CA THR A 589 -34.66 -2.55 6.26
C THR A 589 -33.33 -1.84 6.00
N ALA A 590 -33.07 -0.76 6.73
CA ALA A 590 -31.78 -0.07 6.61
C ALA A 590 -30.59 -0.97 6.97
N ALA A 591 -30.72 -1.83 8.00
CA ALA A 591 -29.67 -2.78 8.37
C ALA A 591 -29.36 -3.76 7.23
N GLN A 592 -30.38 -4.26 6.53
CA GLN A 592 -30.18 -5.14 5.38
C GLN A 592 -29.45 -4.42 4.25
N ARG A 593 -29.86 -3.19 3.90
CA ARG A 593 -29.18 -2.39 2.86
C ARG A 593 -27.73 -2.07 3.22
N PHE A 594 -27.48 -1.77 4.49
CA PHE A 594 -26.15 -1.50 5.05
C PHE A 594 -25.19 -2.69 4.88
N PHE A 595 -25.59 -3.89 5.31
CA PHE A 595 -24.74 -5.09 5.18
C PHE A 595 -24.60 -5.57 3.73
N ILE A 596 -25.60 -5.34 2.89
CA ILE A 596 -25.49 -5.59 1.45
C ILE A 596 -24.45 -4.65 0.84
N ALA A 597 -24.46 -3.36 1.19
CA ALA A 597 -23.49 -2.39 0.70
C ALA A 597 -22.05 -2.76 1.11
N TRP A 598 -21.84 -3.16 2.36
CA TRP A 598 -20.56 -3.70 2.85
C TRP A 598 -20.08 -4.91 2.02
N SER A 599 -20.98 -5.84 1.75
CA SER A 599 -20.65 -7.01 0.95
C SER A 599 -20.30 -6.66 -0.50
N GLN A 600 -21.03 -5.71 -1.10
CA GLN A 600 -20.79 -5.23 -2.46
C GLN A 600 -19.47 -4.46 -2.57
N SER A 601 -19.10 -3.65 -1.57
CA SER A 601 -17.83 -2.91 -1.59
C SER A 601 -16.60 -3.82 -1.55
N TRP A 602 -16.70 -5.00 -0.92
CA TRP A 602 -15.62 -6.00 -0.87
C TRP A 602 -15.59 -6.97 -2.04
N ARG A 603 -16.52 -6.89 -2.99
CA ARG A 603 -16.55 -7.79 -4.14
C ARG A 603 -15.19 -7.84 -4.84
N ALA A 604 -14.56 -9.01 -4.85
CA ALA A 604 -13.30 -9.26 -5.53
C ALA A 604 -13.14 -10.74 -5.89
N ILE A 605 -12.46 -11.00 -7.01
CA ILE A 605 -11.97 -12.32 -7.45
C ILE A 605 -10.48 -12.20 -7.78
N GLY A 606 -9.72 -13.26 -7.55
CA GLY A 606 -8.29 -13.29 -7.78
C GLY A 606 -7.81 -14.59 -8.41
N ARG A 607 -6.69 -14.52 -9.13
CA ARG A 607 -5.95 -15.69 -9.60
C ARG A 607 -5.21 -16.32 -8.42
N ASP A 608 -5.07 -17.64 -8.42
CA ASP A 608 -4.53 -18.39 -7.29
C ASP A 608 -3.14 -17.89 -6.88
N GLU A 609 -2.27 -17.57 -7.85
CA GLU A 609 -0.92 -17.08 -7.60
C GLU A 609 -0.92 -15.76 -6.80
N MET A 610 -1.82 -14.85 -7.12
CA MET A 610 -1.96 -13.56 -6.43
C MET A 610 -2.62 -13.73 -5.06
N VAL A 611 -3.60 -14.62 -4.90
CA VAL A 611 -4.20 -14.91 -3.59
C VAL A 611 -3.16 -15.54 -2.66
N LEU A 612 -2.33 -16.47 -3.16
CA LEU A 612 -1.23 -17.08 -2.41
C LEU A 612 -0.17 -16.06 -2.01
N GLN A 613 0.22 -15.16 -2.91
CA GLN A 613 1.17 -14.10 -2.61
C GLN A 613 0.63 -13.17 -1.50
N ARG A 614 -0.65 -12.77 -1.58
CA ARG A 614 -1.27 -11.90 -0.57
C ARG A 614 -1.38 -12.58 0.79
N LEU A 615 -1.70 -13.87 0.86
CA LEU A 615 -1.68 -14.60 2.14
C LEU A 615 -0.31 -14.57 2.84
N ALA A 616 0.79 -14.44 2.10
CA ALA A 616 2.14 -14.37 2.66
C ALA A 616 2.58 -12.95 3.06
N THR A 617 2.01 -11.91 2.44
CA THR A 617 2.60 -10.55 2.46
C THR A 617 1.64 -9.41 2.75
N ASP A 618 0.34 -9.60 2.51
CA ASP A 618 -0.66 -8.55 2.65
C ASP A 618 -1.20 -8.54 4.09
N PRO A 619 -1.15 -7.41 4.82
CA PRO A 619 -1.78 -7.31 6.13
C PRO A 619 -3.31 -7.33 6.03
N HIS A 620 -3.91 -7.19 4.85
CA HIS A 620 -5.36 -7.31 4.71
C HIS A 620 -5.78 -8.77 4.58
N SER A 621 -6.81 -9.16 5.33
CA SER A 621 -7.49 -10.42 5.10
C SER A 621 -8.11 -10.48 3.69
N PRO A 622 -8.20 -11.68 3.07
CA PRO A 622 -8.97 -11.88 1.84
C PRO A 622 -10.39 -11.31 1.96
N ALA A 623 -10.90 -10.74 0.85
CA ALA A 623 -12.14 -9.97 0.85
C ALA A 623 -13.38 -10.75 1.34
N GLU A 624 -13.43 -12.07 1.10
CA GLU A 624 -14.51 -12.91 1.62
C GLU A 624 -14.56 -12.96 3.15
N PHE A 625 -13.40 -12.82 3.82
CA PHE A 625 -13.30 -12.81 5.28
C PHE A 625 -13.48 -11.41 5.86
N ARG A 626 -13.00 -10.36 5.16
CA ARG A 626 -13.39 -8.96 5.48
C ARG A 626 -14.90 -8.78 5.44
N CYS A 627 -15.59 -9.46 4.52
CA CYS A 627 -17.05 -9.50 4.51
C CYS A 627 -17.62 -10.40 5.62
N ASN A 628 -17.44 -11.71 5.51
CA ASN A 628 -18.18 -12.68 6.30
C ASN A 628 -17.71 -12.75 7.75
N GLN A 629 -16.41 -12.77 8.03
CA GLN A 629 -15.93 -12.96 9.40
C GLN A 629 -16.26 -11.74 10.30
N ILE A 630 -16.32 -10.54 9.71
CA ILE A 630 -16.69 -9.32 10.42
C ILE A 630 -18.17 -9.34 10.83
N VAL A 631 -19.10 -9.61 9.91
CA VAL A 631 -20.53 -9.57 10.24
C VAL A 631 -20.95 -10.63 11.26
N ARG A 632 -20.20 -11.75 11.36
CA ARG A 632 -20.40 -12.78 12.40
C ARG A 632 -20.20 -12.26 13.82
N ASN A 633 -19.45 -11.17 13.99
CA ASN A 633 -19.16 -10.55 15.27
C ASN A 633 -20.11 -9.38 15.60
N ILE A 634 -21.08 -9.06 14.73
CA ILE A 634 -21.98 -7.89 14.90
C ILE A 634 -23.42 -8.36 15.11
N ASP A 635 -23.97 -8.14 16.30
CA ASP A 635 -25.32 -8.59 16.69
C ASP A 635 -26.42 -8.09 15.75
N VAL A 636 -26.29 -6.86 15.23
CA VAL A 636 -27.23 -6.26 14.28
C VAL A 636 -27.41 -7.12 13.02
N PHE A 637 -26.38 -7.84 12.58
CA PHE A 637 -26.48 -8.74 11.43
C PHE A 637 -27.44 -9.92 11.71
N TYR A 638 -27.42 -10.45 12.93
CA TYR A 638 -28.30 -11.53 13.35
C TYR A 638 -29.75 -11.10 13.32
N ASP A 639 -30.05 -9.90 13.84
CA ASP A 639 -31.40 -9.34 13.83
C ASP A 639 -31.87 -8.98 12.41
N ALA A 640 -30.97 -8.41 11.58
CA ALA A 640 -31.30 -7.97 10.22
C ALA A 640 -31.68 -9.12 9.28
N PHE A 641 -31.11 -10.31 9.51
CA PHE A 641 -31.29 -11.48 8.63
C PHE A 641 -31.83 -12.73 9.34
N ASP A 642 -32.26 -12.64 10.60
CA ASP A 642 -32.80 -13.76 11.39
C ASP A 642 -31.84 -14.97 11.41
N VAL A 643 -30.55 -14.71 11.71
CA VAL A 643 -29.48 -15.72 11.75
C VAL A 643 -29.62 -16.57 13.00
N LYS A 644 -29.54 -17.90 12.86
CA LYS A 644 -29.84 -18.90 13.91
C LYS A 644 -28.68 -19.88 14.13
N PRO A 645 -28.66 -20.63 15.26
CA PRO A 645 -27.58 -21.58 15.60
C PRO A 645 -27.17 -22.60 14.52
N ASN A 646 -28.06 -22.90 13.57
CA ASN A 646 -27.82 -23.86 12.50
C ASN A 646 -27.35 -23.22 11.17
N ASP A 647 -27.22 -21.89 11.13
CA ASP A 647 -26.72 -21.17 9.97
C ASP A 647 -25.19 -21.08 9.99
N LYS A 648 -24.54 -21.07 8.82
CA LYS A 648 -23.06 -21.14 8.78
C LYS A 648 -22.36 -19.89 9.33
N LEU A 649 -22.98 -18.71 9.21
CA LEU A 649 -22.45 -17.49 9.80
C LEU A 649 -22.83 -17.34 11.28
N TRP A 650 -23.47 -18.33 11.90
CA TRP A 650 -23.67 -18.28 13.34
C TRP A 650 -22.34 -18.33 14.10
N LEU A 651 -22.27 -17.52 15.13
CA LEU A 651 -21.27 -17.59 16.19
C LEU A 651 -22.00 -17.43 17.52
N GLU A 652 -21.66 -18.27 18.50
CA GLU A 652 -22.24 -18.15 19.84
C GLU A 652 -22.00 -16.74 20.38
N PRO A 653 -22.97 -16.13 21.09
CA PRO A 653 -22.83 -14.76 21.60
C PRO A 653 -21.53 -14.52 22.38
N GLU A 654 -21.11 -15.49 23.20
CA GLU A 654 -19.87 -15.46 23.97
C GLU A 654 -18.60 -15.60 23.11
N GLU A 655 -18.71 -16.10 21.87
CA GLU A 655 -17.61 -16.25 20.92
C GLU A 655 -17.47 -15.04 19.97
N ARG A 656 -18.45 -14.14 19.95
CA ARG A 656 -18.34 -12.87 19.23
C ARG A 656 -17.28 -11.98 19.87
N VAL A 657 -16.55 -11.24 19.04
CA VAL A 657 -15.52 -10.28 19.45
C VAL A 657 -16.10 -8.88 19.35
N VAL A 658 -15.98 -8.11 20.42
CA VAL A 658 -16.31 -6.67 20.45
C VAL A 658 -15.13 -5.96 21.07
N ILE A 659 -14.61 -4.95 20.37
CA ILE A 659 -13.45 -4.15 20.80
C ILE A 659 -13.88 -2.71 21.02
N TRP A 660 -14.22 -1.97 19.94
CA TRP A 660 -14.44 -0.51 19.93
C TRP A 660 -15.90 -0.10 19.94
#